data_AF-A0A8F9TRA9-F1
#
_entry.id   AF-A0A8F9TRA9-F1
#
_cell.length_a   1.000
_cell.length_b   1.000
_cell.length_c   1.000
_cell.angle_alpha   90.00
_cell.angle_beta   90.00
_cell.angle_gamma   90.00
#
_symmetry.space_group_name_H-M   'P 1'
#
loop_
_entity.id
_entity.type
_entity.pdbx_description
1 polymer ?
#
loop_
_entity_poly.entity_id
_entity_poly.type
_entity_poly.pdbx_seq_one_letter_code
_entity_poly.pdbx_strand_id
1 'polypeptide(L)'
;MTAARRASAAWLLLLAGALLAVVAIWTHRERVVRLAHAAVVFSPEWPGCELVVPADARDEEWEAARMLADGLAKAAGTVPAAFPIVLEDAAENGARAIFVGATRRGAKEWLVPNAAPFDTGVAYRVEPGAVIITSEARASIMVAAAWFLEQTLNAEWFVPGARGEVIPRRDSLVLRAGRVSARPAFLSRSLSGIRTPEERAWYRANAFEQRIGHGHSFDRVFSPDVVQANPELAPVLRGQRYFPNGESYEWQPNIANPHAADIAARVIGDAFAADPARRWYSLCENDSIYFDQSAETQALVLPLKYFRRRPDFSDMVFGFTNAVAKKVAQDFPDRFIPAYAYFWTENTPTFAVEPNLVPILTADRSQWFDPAFAREDQALIQRWCASGAKLVGVYDYFYGAPFLVPRPTLYAVRASIPFEHRAGVRVFFAEANPNWALDGPKMWLTAKLLWDPERNADQLLATYYREFWGRAAAPMRRFYGLAEEAWQTQPRPGYWIKFYADEQQALLFGRERRAQMRACLEEARRATAKDAMLRDRLDFVDAGFRLTEAFADFCEARDALSLQLEDPTMTPAVLMEAWRTFHTGRAAFLAEHVRVRTDTPLAVRLEKISKLMRYDPTARLAARWAELAKADASVARFEREVSETLGLHGAEELSAGAERLRDPQWKDLIVQESSPLYACRWTPPGAAWFADKEAVLGRRVKGIRTVEGGKTLRFSGCAQDYVGQTVMVKAGELCDASVSVRAKVSAGNETSVGVVFLDADGNVLPKTTTDRLPVGETRDSVRLRAIARAPEEAAYVRIVITMLRQVNDDYAEWSRPSLRVGP
;
A
#
# COMPACT_ATOMS: atom_id res chain seq x y z
N MET A 1 20.12 67.60 -57.82
CA MET A 1 20.32 66.14 -57.99
C MET A 1 19.82 65.73 -59.36
N THR A 2 20.72 65.25 -60.21
CA THR A 2 20.50 64.93 -61.63
C THR A 2 19.51 63.77 -61.82
N ALA A 3 18.79 63.77 -62.95
CA ALA A 3 17.81 62.74 -63.31
C ALA A 3 18.34 61.30 -63.17
N ALA A 4 19.65 61.10 -63.35
CA ALA A 4 20.34 59.83 -63.12
C ALA A 4 20.18 59.32 -61.68
N ARG A 5 20.28 60.16 -60.64
CA ARG A 5 20.12 59.72 -59.23
C ARG A 5 18.68 59.33 -58.89
N ARG A 6 17.67 59.94 -59.53
CA ARG A 6 16.26 59.57 -59.34
C ARG A 6 15.95 58.23 -60.01
N ALA A 7 16.50 57.99 -61.20
CA ALA A 7 16.39 56.70 -61.88
C ALA A 7 17.07 55.57 -61.07
N SER A 8 18.28 55.79 -60.56
CA SER A 8 18.99 54.81 -59.72
C SER A 8 18.25 54.49 -58.42
N ALA A 9 17.66 55.49 -57.76
CA ALA A 9 16.86 55.29 -56.56
C ALA A 9 15.56 54.51 -56.83
N ALA A 10 14.89 54.79 -57.95
CA ALA A 10 13.70 54.05 -58.37
C ALA A 10 14.03 52.57 -58.71
N TRP A 11 15.16 52.33 -59.38
CA TRP A 11 15.64 50.98 -59.67
C TRP A 11 16.03 50.20 -58.40
N LEU A 12 16.66 50.85 -57.42
CA LEU A 12 16.98 50.23 -56.14
C LEU A 12 15.73 49.87 -55.34
N LEU A 13 14.69 50.71 -55.36
CA LEU A 13 13.40 50.41 -54.72
C LEU A 13 12.65 49.26 -55.42
N LEU A 14 12.68 49.21 -56.75
CA LEU A 14 12.11 48.09 -57.52
C LEU A 14 12.86 46.77 -57.27
N LEU A 15 14.19 46.81 -57.20
CA LEU A 15 15.02 45.65 -56.85
C LEU A 15 14.76 45.19 -55.41
N ALA A 16 14.64 46.11 -54.45
CA ALA A 16 14.30 45.77 -53.07
C ALA A 16 12.89 45.15 -52.95
N GLY A 17 11.91 45.70 -53.67
CA GLY A 17 10.55 45.15 -53.74
C GLY A 17 10.49 43.77 -54.39
N ALA A 18 11.25 43.57 -55.48
CA ALA A 18 11.36 42.26 -56.14
C ALA A 18 12.08 41.23 -55.26
N LEU A 19 13.13 41.64 -54.53
CA LEU A 19 13.83 40.75 -53.59
C LEU A 19 12.92 40.36 -52.41
N LEU A 20 12.15 41.30 -51.86
CA LEU A 20 11.14 41.03 -50.82
C LEU A 20 10.04 40.10 -51.32
N ALA A 21 9.57 40.27 -52.56
CA ALA A 21 8.59 39.38 -53.18
C ALA A 21 9.15 37.98 -53.41
N VAL A 22 10.41 37.85 -53.86
CA VAL A 22 11.06 36.54 -54.04
C VAL A 22 11.29 35.85 -52.71
N VAL A 23 11.70 36.57 -51.65
CA VAL A 23 11.83 36.03 -50.29
C VAL A 23 10.46 35.62 -49.74
N ALA A 24 9.41 36.42 -49.96
CA ALA A 24 8.04 36.08 -49.58
C ALA A 24 7.51 34.85 -50.32
N ILE A 25 7.78 34.73 -51.63
CA ILE A 25 7.38 33.56 -52.44
C ILE A 25 8.17 32.32 -52.03
N TRP A 26 9.47 32.46 -51.74
CA TRP A 26 10.32 31.34 -51.31
C TRP A 26 9.94 30.85 -49.90
N THR A 27 9.71 31.76 -48.96
CA THR A 27 9.20 31.42 -47.62
C THR A 27 7.76 30.87 -47.65
N HIS A 28 6.91 31.35 -48.55
CA HIS A 28 5.59 30.78 -48.79
C HIS A 28 5.70 29.37 -49.38
N ARG A 29 6.57 29.12 -50.36
CA ARG A 29 6.83 27.78 -50.92
C ARG A 29 7.40 26.83 -49.87
N GLU A 30 8.35 27.25 -49.04
CA GLU A 30 8.86 26.43 -47.94
C GLU A 30 7.78 26.14 -46.90
N ARG A 31 6.93 27.12 -46.56
CA ARG A 31 5.75 26.90 -45.69
C ARG A 31 4.79 25.89 -46.32
N VAL A 32 4.46 26.03 -47.60
CA VAL A 32 3.56 25.12 -48.34
C VAL A 32 4.15 23.70 -48.42
N VAL A 33 5.45 23.54 -48.67
CA VAL A 33 6.13 22.24 -48.70
C VAL A 33 6.21 21.60 -47.31
N ARG A 34 6.46 22.40 -46.25
CA ARG A 34 6.44 21.91 -44.86
C ARG A 34 5.03 21.49 -44.41
N LEU A 35 3.99 22.19 -44.87
CA LEU A 35 2.59 21.89 -44.55
C LEU A 35 2.01 20.73 -45.38
N ALA A 36 2.53 20.49 -46.59
CA ALA A 36 2.11 19.37 -47.43
C ALA A 36 2.39 17.98 -46.80
N HIS A 37 3.26 17.91 -45.79
CA HIS A 37 3.64 16.69 -45.09
C HIS A 37 3.53 16.83 -43.56
N ALA A 38 2.59 17.66 -43.08
CA ALA A 38 2.42 17.90 -41.64
C ALA A 38 0.95 18.17 -41.26
N ALA A 39 0.64 18.02 -39.98
CA ALA A 39 -0.61 18.47 -39.37
C ALA A 39 -0.31 19.60 -38.37
N VAL A 40 -0.98 20.74 -38.53
CA VAL A 40 -0.86 21.90 -37.62
C VAL A 40 -1.92 21.79 -36.54
N VAL A 41 -1.65 21.18 -35.40
CA VAL A 41 -2.66 21.03 -34.34
C VAL A 41 -3.11 22.39 -33.80
N PHE A 42 -2.17 23.29 -33.52
CA PHE A 42 -2.47 24.69 -33.23
C PHE A 42 -1.31 25.60 -33.63
N SER A 43 -1.61 26.89 -33.86
CA SER A 43 -0.68 27.98 -34.14
C SER A 43 -1.37 29.32 -33.90
N PRO A 44 -0.69 30.48 -33.97
CA PRO A 44 -1.34 31.78 -33.85
C PRO A 44 -2.41 32.03 -34.94
N GLU A 45 -2.22 31.47 -36.13
CA GLU A 45 -3.18 31.55 -37.24
C GLU A 45 -4.38 30.61 -37.04
N TRP A 46 -4.20 29.56 -36.21
CA TRP A 46 -5.12 28.45 -36.07
C TRP A 46 -5.16 27.96 -34.61
N PRO A 47 -5.97 28.57 -33.74
CA PRO A 47 -5.83 28.43 -32.27
C PRO A 47 -6.18 27.04 -31.71
N GLY A 48 -6.89 26.20 -32.46
CA GLY A 48 -7.18 24.80 -32.13
C GLY A 48 -7.92 24.11 -33.27
N CYS A 49 -8.25 22.83 -33.15
CA CYS A 49 -8.89 22.04 -34.20
C CYS A 49 -9.92 21.05 -33.62
N GLU A 50 -10.79 20.49 -34.45
CA GLU A 50 -11.79 19.52 -33.99
C GLU A 50 -11.15 18.24 -33.45
N LEU A 51 -11.74 17.69 -32.39
CA LEU A 51 -11.49 16.35 -31.87
C LEU A 51 -12.66 15.46 -32.27
N VAL A 52 -12.42 14.52 -33.17
CA VAL A 52 -13.44 13.69 -33.78
C VAL A 52 -13.46 12.31 -33.11
N VAL A 53 -14.57 11.94 -32.50
CA VAL A 53 -14.80 10.62 -31.87
C VAL A 53 -15.71 9.75 -32.75
N PRO A 54 -15.75 8.41 -32.56
CA PRO A 54 -16.55 7.53 -33.41
C PRO A 54 -18.05 7.82 -33.31
N ALA A 55 -18.82 7.43 -34.32
CA ALA A 55 -20.28 7.61 -34.30
C ALA A 55 -20.93 6.85 -33.12
N ASP A 56 -20.37 5.70 -32.76
CA ASP A 56 -20.74 4.85 -31.62
C ASP A 56 -19.80 5.05 -30.41
N ALA A 57 -19.28 6.27 -30.20
CA ALA A 57 -18.26 6.57 -29.19
C ALA A 57 -18.61 6.00 -27.80
N ARG A 58 -17.65 5.30 -27.20
CA ARG A 58 -17.72 4.82 -25.81
C ARG A 58 -17.29 5.90 -24.83
N ASP A 59 -17.59 5.70 -23.56
CA ASP A 59 -17.20 6.62 -22.49
C ASP A 59 -15.69 6.88 -22.47
N GLU A 60 -14.87 5.86 -22.70
CA GLU A 60 -13.40 6.01 -22.74
C GLU A 60 -12.92 6.90 -23.89
N GLU A 61 -13.60 6.89 -25.04
CA GLU A 61 -13.25 7.72 -26.19
C GLU A 61 -13.65 9.19 -25.95
N TRP A 62 -14.79 9.42 -25.30
CA TRP A 62 -15.20 10.75 -24.85
C TRP A 62 -14.25 11.31 -23.80
N GLU A 63 -13.86 10.51 -22.81
CA GLU A 63 -12.89 10.90 -21.80
C GLU A 63 -11.52 11.19 -22.42
N ALA A 64 -11.09 10.41 -23.41
CA ALA A 64 -9.81 10.58 -24.10
C ALA A 64 -9.79 11.91 -24.88
N ALA A 65 -10.87 12.19 -25.61
CA ALA A 65 -11.02 13.46 -26.31
C ALA A 65 -11.03 14.66 -25.34
N ARG A 66 -11.69 14.56 -24.18
CA ARG A 66 -11.66 15.63 -23.15
C ARG A 66 -10.26 15.86 -22.58
N MET A 67 -9.51 14.78 -22.32
CA MET A 67 -8.11 14.88 -21.87
C MET A 67 -7.24 15.58 -22.91
N LEU A 68 -7.41 15.24 -24.20
CA LEU A 68 -6.69 15.88 -25.31
C LEU A 68 -7.06 17.36 -25.43
N ALA A 69 -8.35 17.70 -25.39
CA ALA A 69 -8.83 19.08 -25.48
C ALA A 69 -8.21 19.97 -24.39
N ASP A 70 -8.24 19.49 -23.14
CA ASP A 70 -7.70 20.19 -22.00
C ASP A 70 -6.16 20.35 -22.09
N GLY A 71 -5.44 19.27 -22.39
CA GLY A 71 -3.99 19.30 -22.51
C GLY A 71 -3.49 20.18 -23.66
N LEU A 72 -4.13 20.09 -24.83
CA LEU A 72 -3.81 20.92 -26.00
C LEU A 72 -4.14 22.40 -25.74
N ALA A 73 -5.27 22.70 -25.10
CA ALA A 73 -5.64 24.06 -24.75
C ALA A 73 -4.65 24.71 -23.78
N LYS A 74 -4.23 23.98 -22.74
CA LYS A 74 -3.20 24.43 -21.79
C LYS A 74 -1.87 24.71 -22.48
N ALA A 75 -1.42 23.82 -23.37
CA ALA A 75 -0.21 24.01 -24.15
C ALA A 75 -0.30 25.23 -25.08
N ALA A 76 -1.42 25.41 -25.78
CA ALA A 76 -1.66 26.55 -26.68
C ALA A 76 -1.93 27.87 -25.93
N GLY A 77 -2.15 27.84 -24.61
CA GLY A 77 -2.53 29.02 -23.83
C GLY A 77 -3.94 29.53 -24.14
N THR A 78 -4.85 28.64 -24.50
CA THR A 78 -6.25 28.92 -24.84
C THR A 78 -7.21 28.12 -23.93
N VAL A 79 -8.51 28.11 -24.26
CA VAL A 79 -9.54 27.33 -23.56
C VAL A 79 -9.89 26.04 -24.31
N PRO A 80 -10.39 24.99 -23.63
CA PRO A 80 -10.76 23.72 -24.26
C PRO A 80 -11.76 23.86 -25.43
N ALA A 81 -12.58 24.92 -25.43
CA ALA A 81 -13.52 25.21 -26.53
C ALA A 81 -12.84 25.49 -27.89
N ALA A 82 -11.54 25.79 -27.92
CA ALA A 82 -10.76 25.86 -29.17
C ALA A 82 -10.54 24.47 -29.80
N PHE A 83 -10.78 23.40 -29.06
CA PHE A 83 -10.71 22.00 -29.49
C PHE A 83 -12.08 21.31 -29.31
N PRO A 84 -13.10 21.70 -30.10
CA PRO A 84 -14.45 21.15 -29.93
C PRO A 84 -14.45 19.65 -30.22
N ILE A 85 -15.19 18.89 -29.40
CA ILE A 85 -15.33 17.44 -29.57
C ILE A 85 -16.62 17.15 -30.33
N VAL A 86 -16.51 16.46 -31.46
CA VAL A 86 -17.64 16.15 -32.36
C VAL A 86 -17.66 14.67 -32.72
N LEU A 87 -18.85 14.15 -33.03
CA LEU A 87 -18.99 12.81 -33.62
C LEU A 87 -18.50 12.85 -35.08
N GLU A 88 -17.92 11.75 -35.57
CA GLU A 88 -17.40 11.68 -36.94
C GLU A 88 -18.44 11.92 -38.04
N ASP A 89 -19.73 11.68 -37.76
CA ASP A 89 -20.82 11.96 -38.69
C ASP A 89 -21.14 13.46 -38.80
N ALA A 90 -20.80 14.22 -37.76
CA ALA A 90 -20.99 15.67 -37.70
C ALA A 90 -19.72 16.45 -38.08
N ALA A 91 -18.58 15.77 -38.26
CA ALA A 91 -17.31 16.40 -38.58
C ALA A 91 -17.30 16.96 -40.01
N GLU A 92 -16.69 18.13 -40.21
CA GLU A 92 -16.57 18.73 -41.54
C GLU A 92 -15.59 17.92 -42.42
N ASN A 93 -16.07 17.44 -43.58
CA ASN A 93 -15.26 16.66 -44.50
C ASN A 93 -14.06 17.47 -45.03
N GLY A 94 -12.84 17.01 -44.72
CA GLY A 94 -11.60 17.65 -45.14
C GLY A 94 -11.07 18.71 -44.17
N ALA A 95 -11.74 18.93 -43.04
CA ALA A 95 -11.26 19.84 -42.00
C ALA A 95 -10.03 19.30 -41.26
N ARG A 96 -9.25 20.25 -40.73
CA ARG A 96 -8.14 19.94 -39.85
C ARG A 96 -8.68 19.38 -38.53
N ALA A 97 -8.34 18.13 -38.22
CA ALA A 97 -8.92 17.43 -37.06
C ALA A 97 -7.98 16.38 -36.44
N ILE A 98 -8.29 16.01 -35.20
CA ILE A 98 -7.70 14.87 -34.49
C ILE A 98 -8.78 13.81 -34.30
N PHE A 99 -8.62 12.66 -34.95
CA PHE A 99 -9.51 11.51 -34.84
C PHE A 99 -9.07 10.64 -33.65
N VAL A 100 -9.99 10.34 -32.74
CA VAL A 100 -9.70 9.66 -31.48
C VAL A 100 -10.47 8.35 -31.42
N GLY A 101 -9.77 7.22 -31.28
CA GLY A 101 -10.38 5.91 -31.09
C GLY A 101 -10.83 5.25 -32.38
N ALA A 102 -11.88 4.43 -32.30
CA ALA A 102 -12.35 3.55 -33.37
C ALA A 102 -13.11 4.26 -34.51
N THR A 103 -12.73 5.49 -34.85
CA THR A 103 -13.30 6.25 -35.97
C THR A 103 -13.07 5.51 -37.29
N ARG A 104 -13.79 5.85 -38.37
CA ARG A 104 -13.57 5.27 -39.70
C ARG A 104 -12.11 5.37 -40.19
N ARG A 105 -11.37 6.40 -39.74
CA ARG A 105 -9.93 6.52 -39.97
C ARG A 105 -9.12 5.66 -39.01
N GLY A 106 -9.42 5.72 -37.71
CA GLY A 106 -8.70 4.99 -36.66
C GLY A 106 -8.84 3.46 -36.73
N ALA A 107 -9.98 2.94 -37.21
CA ALA A 107 -10.25 1.52 -37.35
C ALA A 107 -9.31 0.80 -38.34
N LYS A 108 -8.64 1.54 -39.22
CA LYS A 108 -7.72 0.99 -40.23
C LYS A 108 -6.28 0.83 -39.71
N GLU A 109 -5.97 1.27 -38.50
CA GLU A 109 -4.59 1.33 -38.00
C GLU A 109 -4.04 0.00 -37.48
N TRP A 110 -4.92 -0.89 -37.01
CA TRP A 110 -4.56 -2.18 -36.43
C TRP A 110 -5.15 -3.32 -37.26
N LEU A 111 -4.62 -3.49 -38.48
CA LEU A 111 -5.09 -4.50 -39.44
C LEU A 111 -4.81 -5.95 -38.99
N VAL A 112 -3.82 -6.14 -38.12
CA VAL A 112 -3.53 -7.43 -37.46
C VAL A 112 -3.47 -7.18 -35.95
N PRO A 113 -4.59 -7.34 -35.23
CA PRO A 113 -4.61 -7.25 -33.78
C PRO A 113 -3.78 -8.39 -33.17
N ASN A 114 -3.03 -8.08 -32.12
CA ASN A 114 -2.47 -9.11 -31.25
C ASN A 114 -3.61 -9.83 -30.51
N ALA A 115 -3.40 -11.11 -30.20
CA ALA A 115 -4.40 -11.86 -29.45
C ALA A 115 -4.51 -11.30 -28.02
N ALA A 116 -5.74 -11.05 -27.58
CA ALA A 116 -6.01 -10.74 -26.19
C ALA A 116 -5.35 -11.81 -25.27
N PRO A 117 -4.74 -11.40 -24.15
CA PRO A 117 -4.87 -10.10 -23.51
C PRO A 117 -3.79 -9.08 -23.91
N PHE A 118 -2.88 -9.40 -24.85
CA PHE A 118 -1.67 -8.60 -25.21
C PHE A 118 -1.91 -7.45 -26.21
N ASP A 119 -3.17 -7.14 -26.46
CA ASP A 119 -3.68 -6.09 -27.34
C ASP A 119 -3.60 -4.68 -26.70
N THR A 120 -2.42 -4.31 -26.19
CA THR A 120 -2.19 -3.03 -25.46
C THR A 120 -1.50 -1.95 -26.31
N GLY A 121 -1.34 -2.17 -27.62
CA GLY A 121 -0.67 -1.21 -28.49
C GLY A 121 -1.39 0.14 -28.54
N VAL A 122 -0.61 1.22 -28.54
CA VAL A 122 -1.09 2.58 -28.80
C VAL A 122 -0.35 3.17 -29.99
N ALA A 123 -1.00 4.04 -30.75
CA ALA A 123 -0.37 4.73 -31.85
C ALA A 123 -1.00 6.09 -32.10
N TYR A 124 -0.21 6.97 -32.71
CA TYR A 124 -0.77 8.08 -33.48
C TYR A 124 -0.18 8.11 -34.88
N ARG A 125 -1.02 8.41 -35.86
CA ARG A 125 -0.62 8.68 -37.25
C ARG A 125 -0.90 10.11 -37.58
N VAL A 126 0.03 10.74 -38.29
CA VAL A 126 -0.09 12.09 -38.82
C VAL A 126 -0.20 11.98 -40.33
N GLU A 127 -1.28 12.53 -40.86
CA GLU A 127 -1.55 12.74 -42.28
C GLU A 127 -1.57 14.25 -42.56
N PRO A 128 -1.48 14.69 -43.83
CA PRO A 128 -1.67 16.10 -44.15
C PRO A 128 -3.02 16.60 -43.61
N GLY A 129 -2.98 17.53 -42.65
CA GLY A 129 -4.16 18.11 -42.02
C GLY A 129 -4.87 17.23 -40.96
N ALA A 130 -4.44 16.00 -40.69
CA ALA A 130 -5.12 15.14 -39.71
C ALA A 130 -4.15 14.41 -38.78
N VAL A 131 -4.59 14.20 -37.54
CA VAL A 131 -3.93 13.30 -36.59
C VAL A 131 -4.92 12.21 -36.21
N ILE A 132 -4.49 10.95 -36.18
CA ILE A 132 -5.32 9.81 -35.82
C ILE A 132 -4.68 9.18 -34.59
N ILE A 133 -5.33 9.24 -33.44
CA ILE A 133 -4.91 8.63 -32.18
C ILE A 133 -5.74 7.38 -31.97
N THR A 134 -5.07 6.24 -31.77
CA THR A 134 -5.72 4.93 -31.73
C THR A 134 -5.05 4.01 -30.72
N SER A 135 -5.76 2.98 -30.33
CA SER A 135 -5.26 1.85 -29.54
C SER A 135 -5.75 0.55 -30.14
N GLU A 136 -4.98 -0.52 -29.93
CA GLU A 136 -5.26 -1.84 -30.47
C GLU A 136 -6.52 -2.43 -29.82
N ALA A 137 -6.59 -2.41 -28.49
CA ALA A 137 -7.84 -2.55 -27.77
C ALA A 137 -8.53 -1.19 -27.66
N ARG A 138 -9.81 -1.10 -28.05
CA ARG A 138 -10.61 0.12 -27.95
C ARG A 138 -10.68 0.70 -26.53
N ALA A 139 -10.68 -0.17 -25.51
CA ALA A 139 -10.69 0.23 -24.10
C ALA A 139 -9.41 0.96 -23.65
N SER A 140 -8.31 0.86 -24.41
CA SER A 140 -7.01 1.45 -24.08
C SER A 140 -6.81 2.85 -24.69
N ILE A 141 -7.86 3.47 -25.24
CA ILE A 141 -7.76 4.77 -25.92
C ILE A 141 -7.34 5.90 -24.96
N MET A 142 -7.71 5.82 -23.68
CA MET A 142 -7.23 6.74 -22.64
C MET A 142 -5.70 6.71 -22.51
N VAL A 143 -5.12 5.52 -22.60
CA VAL A 143 -3.66 5.31 -22.56
C VAL A 143 -3.01 5.95 -23.78
N ALA A 144 -3.61 5.80 -24.97
CA ALA A 144 -3.11 6.42 -26.19
C ALA A 144 -3.17 7.95 -26.15
N ALA A 145 -4.23 8.53 -25.60
CA ALA A 145 -4.36 9.97 -25.42
C ALA A 145 -3.32 10.54 -24.44
N ALA A 146 -3.16 9.91 -23.26
CA ALA A 146 -2.15 10.29 -22.28
C ALA A 146 -0.73 10.19 -22.87
N TRP A 147 -0.42 9.07 -23.54
CA TRP A 147 0.85 8.85 -24.21
C TRP A 147 1.10 9.87 -25.32
N PHE A 148 0.09 10.21 -26.13
CA PHE A 148 0.21 11.26 -27.16
C PHE A 148 0.59 12.62 -26.56
N LEU A 149 -0.05 13.02 -25.46
CA LEU A 149 0.27 14.29 -24.78
C LEU A 149 1.68 14.27 -24.18
N GLU A 150 2.11 13.17 -23.56
CA GLU A 150 3.48 13.01 -23.08
C GLU A 150 4.49 13.14 -24.23
N GLN A 151 4.30 12.37 -25.33
CA GLN A 151 5.25 12.33 -26.44
C GLN A 151 5.31 13.63 -27.24
N THR A 152 4.16 14.28 -27.44
CA THR A 152 4.10 15.46 -28.31
C THR A 152 4.27 16.75 -27.54
N LEU A 153 3.86 16.84 -26.27
CA LEU A 153 3.91 18.07 -25.47
C LEU A 153 4.90 18.04 -24.30
N ASN A 154 5.47 16.88 -23.95
CA ASN A 154 6.13 16.67 -22.66
C ASN A 154 5.20 17.01 -21.49
N ALA A 155 3.92 16.67 -21.62
CA ALA A 155 2.94 16.80 -20.55
C ALA A 155 3.22 15.77 -19.45
N GLU A 156 3.22 16.21 -18.19
CA GLU A 156 3.49 15.37 -17.02
C GLU A 156 2.46 15.59 -15.92
N TRP A 157 2.10 14.50 -15.22
CA TRP A 157 1.18 14.50 -14.09
C TRP A 157 1.85 13.83 -12.88
N PHE A 158 2.49 14.64 -12.05
CA PHE A 158 3.34 14.16 -10.94
C PHE A 158 2.56 13.71 -9.70
N VAL A 159 1.45 14.38 -9.39
CA VAL A 159 0.51 14.07 -8.29
C VAL A 159 -0.92 14.44 -8.73
N PRO A 160 -1.98 14.05 -7.99
CA PRO A 160 -3.35 14.42 -8.33
C PRO A 160 -3.62 15.93 -8.31
N GLY A 161 -4.54 16.34 -9.17
CA GLY A 161 -5.04 17.71 -9.26
C GLY A 161 -4.09 18.67 -9.98
N ALA A 162 -4.50 19.94 -10.07
CA ALA A 162 -3.79 20.99 -10.81
C ALA A 162 -2.34 21.19 -10.33
N ARG A 163 -2.04 20.91 -9.06
CA ARG A 163 -0.69 21.02 -8.52
C ARG A 163 0.31 20.07 -9.18
N GLY A 164 -0.13 18.88 -9.59
CA GLY A 164 0.71 17.85 -10.19
C GLY A 164 0.90 17.99 -11.69
N GLU A 165 0.09 18.82 -12.33
CA GLU A 165 0.07 18.96 -13.78
C GLU A 165 1.14 19.94 -14.25
N VAL A 166 1.95 19.50 -15.22
CA VAL A 166 2.97 20.33 -15.88
C VAL A 166 2.83 20.11 -17.39
N ILE A 167 2.25 21.10 -18.06
CA ILE A 167 2.09 21.11 -19.52
C ILE A 167 2.83 22.35 -20.07
N PRO A 168 3.96 22.17 -20.77
CA PRO A 168 4.72 23.28 -21.33
C PRO A 168 3.90 24.10 -22.34
N ARG A 169 3.90 25.43 -22.19
CA ARG A 169 3.33 26.37 -23.16
C ARG A 169 4.09 26.35 -24.48
N ARG A 170 3.37 26.46 -25.60
CA ARG A 170 3.93 26.54 -26.95
C ARG A 170 3.13 27.48 -27.83
N ASP A 171 3.83 28.17 -28.73
CA ASP A 171 3.17 29.05 -29.72
C ASP A 171 2.51 28.24 -30.84
N SER A 172 3.04 27.06 -31.16
CA SER A 172 2.47 26.15 -32.15
C SER A 172 2.82 24.69 -31.87
N LEU A 173 1.98 23.78 -32.35
CA LEU A 173 2.24 22.35 -32.43
C LEU A 173 2.04 21.88 -33.86
N VAL A 174 3.15 21.60 -34.55
CA VAL A 174 3.16 21.09 -35.92
C VAL A 174 3.80 19.70 -35.92
N LEU A 175 3.02 18.69 -36.28
CA LEU A 175 3.46 17.29 -36.31
C LEU A 175 3.79 16.88 -37.75
N ARG A 176 4.91 16.19 -37.94
CA ARG A 176 5.31 15.68 -39.26
C ARG A 176 4.53 14.41 -39.60
N ALA A 177 4.19 14.24 -40.87
CA ALA A 177 3.53 13.06 -41.39
C ALA A 177 4.33 11.79 -41.06
N GLY A 178 3.63 10.73 -40.69
CA GLY A 178 4.23 9.48 -40.27
C GLY A 178 3.38 8.76 -39.22
N ARG A 179 3.82 7.58 -38.81
CA ARG A 179 3.18 6.79 -37.75
C ARG A 179 4.17 6.60 -36.61
N VAL A 180 3.70 6.82 -35.39
CA VAL A 180 4.42 6.49 -34.17
C VAL A 180 3.55 5.54 -33.36
N SER A 181 4.14 4.45 -32.88
CA SER A 181 3.44 3.45 -32.08
C SER A 181 4.31 2.97 -30.93
N ALA A 182 3.68 2.59 -29.83
CA ALA A 182 4.33 2.03 -28.65
C ALA A 182 3.46 0.94 -28.03
N ARG A 183 4.07 0.11 -27.20
CA ARG A 183 3.39 -0.88 -26.35
C ARG A 183 3.94 -0.74 -24.93
N PRO A 184 3.09 -0.69 -23.89
CA PRO A 184 3.57 -0.75 -22.52
C PRO A 184 4.23 -2.11 -22.27
N ALA A 185 5.35 -2.10 -21.54
CA ALA A 185 6.09 -3.32 -21.20
C ALA A 185 5.29 -4.26 -20.29
N PHE A 186 4.58 -3.70 -19.31
CA PHE A 186 3.65 -4.45 -18.47
C PHE A 186 2.25 -4.42 -19.09
N LEU A 187 1.62 -5.59 -19.15
CA LEU A 187 0.28 -5.78 -19.68
C LEU A 187 -0.78 -5.08 -18.82
N SER A 188 -0.78 -5.38 -17.52
CA SER A 188 -1.69 -4.84 -16.53
C SER A 188 -0.87 -4.05 -15.51
N ARG A 189 -1.28 -2.81 -15.25
CA ARG A 189 -0.57 -1.82 -14.43
C ARG A 189 -1.59 -1.20 -13.50
N SER A 190 -1.66 -1.66 -12.24
CA SER A 190 -2.71 -1.22 -11.31
C SER A 190 -2.17 -0.89 -9.92
N LEU A 191 -2.85 0.05 -9.26
CA LEU A 191 -2.55 0.52 -7.92
C LEU A 191 -3.84 0.55 -7.09
N SER A 192 -3.78 0.09 -5.85
CA SER A 192 -4.91 0.23 -4.93
C SER A 192 -5.01 1.63 -4.32
N GLY A 193 -6.19 1.98 -3.80
CA GLY A 193 -6.38 3.20 -3.03
C GLY A 193 -6.58 4.47 -3.86
N ILE A 194 -6.81 4.37 -5.16
CA ILE A 194 -7.20 5.49 -6.05
C ILE A 194 -8.71 5.73 -5.90
N ARG A 195 -9.13 6.75 -5.12
CA ARG A 195 -10.54 6.90 -4.68
C ARG A 195 -11.21 8.20 -5.12
N THR A 196 -10.47 9.29 -5.24
CA THR A 196 -11.06 10.58 -5.62
C THR A 196 -11.08 10.78 -7.15
N PRO A 197 -11.92 11.69 -7.68
CA PRO A 197 -11.88 12.04 -9.10
C PRO A 197 -10.50 12.51 -9.58
N GLU A 198 -9.80 13.33 -8.79
CA GLU A 198 -8.45 13.80 -9.13
C GLU A 198 -7.42 12.67 -9.19
N GLU A 199 -7.52 11.69 -8.29
CA GLU A 199 -6.66 10.51 -8.30
C GLU A 199 -6.92 9.62 -9.51
N ARG A 200 -8.19 9.42 -9.89
CA ARG A 200 -8.53 8.68 -11.10
C ARG A 200 -8.05 9.39 -12.37
N ALA A 201 -8.15 10.72 -12.40
CA ALA A 201 -7.59 11.51 -13.50
C ALA A 201 -6.07 11.34 -13.60
N TRP A 202 -5.35 11.44 -12.47
CA TRP A 202 -3.91 11.19 -12.41
C TRP A 202 -3.55 9.77 -12.86
N TYR A 203 -4.29 8.76 -12.42
CA TYR A 203 -4.08 7.35 -12.76
C TYR A 203 -4.17 7.12 -14.27
N ARG A 204 -5.22 7.67 -14.90
CA ARG A 204 -5.44 7.58 -16.35
C ARG A 204 -4.38 8.35 -17.13
N ALA A 205 -4.03 9.57 -16.69
CA ALA A 205 -3.02 10.41 -17.32
C ALA A 205 -1.60 9.82 -17.22
N ASN A 206 -1.36 8.92 -16.26
CA ASN A 206 -0.12 8.16 -16.13
C ASN A 206 -0.22 6.74 -16.72
N ALA A 207 -1.16 6.50 -17.65
CA ALA A 207 -1.25 5.27 -18.44
C ALA A 207 -1.40 3.96 -17.64
N PHE A 208 -1.87 4.03 -16.39
CA PHE A 208 -2.26 2.83 -15.64
C PHE A 208 -3.56 2.24 -16.19
N GLU A 209 -3.67 0.92 -16.14
CA GLU A 209 -4.79 0.15 -16.71
C GLU A 209 -4.82 -1.26 -16.09
N GLN A 210 -5.95 -1.65 -15.50
CA GLN A 210 -6.11 -3.01 -14.98
C GLN A 210 -6.70 -3.92 -16.07
N ARG A 211 -5.86 -4.81 -16.61
CA ARG A 211 -6.25 -5.79 -17.64
C ARG A 211 -6.37 -7.22 -17.13
N ILE A 212 -5.88 -7.49 -15.92
CA ILE A 212 -6.03 -8.77 -15.23
C ILE A 212 -6.53 -8.45 -13.83
N GLY A 213 -7.78 -8.81 -13.54
CA GLY A 213 -8.38 -8.63 -12.22
C GLY A 213 -8.16 -9.86 -11.34
N HIS A 214 -7.72 -9.61 -10.11
CA HIS A 214 -7.46 -10.63 -9.09
C HIS A 214 -7.89 -10.11 -7.72
N GLY A 215 -8.00 -11.01 -6.75
CA GLY A 215 -8.46 -10.73 -5.39
C GLY A 215 -8.87 -12.01 -4.68
N HIS A 216 -8.85 -12.02 -3.35
CA HIS A 216 -9.38 -13.13 -2.55
C HIS A 216 -10.78 -13.52 -3.02
N SER A 217 -11.01 -14.81 -3.27
CA SER A 217 -12.24 -15.27 -3.93
C SER A 217 -12.66 -16.68 -3.58
N PHE A 218 -11.94 -17.41 -2.73
CA PHE A 218 -12.36 -18.74 -2.31
C PHE A 218 -13.71 -18.71 -1.60
N ASP A 219 -13.97 -17.72 -0.75
CA ASP A 219 -15.28 -17.49 -0.13
C ASP A 219 -16.41 -17.26 -1.13
N ARG A 220 -16.11 -16.69 -2.31
CA ARG A 220 -17.08 -16.48 -3.38
C ARG A 220 -17.30 -17.73 -4.24
N VAL A 221 -16.23 -18.46 -4.54
CA VAL A 221 -16.29 -19.72 -5.32
C VAL A 221 -16.95 -20.81 -4.48
N PHE A 222 -16.59 -20.87 -3.20
CA PHE A 222 -17.12 -21.76 -2.18
C PHE A 222 -18.01 -20.95 -1.22
N SER A 223 -19.03 -20.30 -1.79
CA SER A 223 -20.01 -19.55 -1.01
C SER A 223 -20.69 -20.41 0.06
N PRO A 224 -21.28 -19.81 1.11
CA PRO A 224 -22.05 -20.54 2.11
C PRO A 224 -23.04 -21.54 1.51
N ASP A 225 -23.77 -21.15 0.47
CA ASP A 225 -24.72 -22.03 -0.23
C ASP A 225 -24.02 -23.22 -0.90
N VAL A 226 -22.86 -22.99 -1.54
CA VAL A 226 -22.06 -24.06 -2.15
C VAL A 226 -21.54 -25.02 -1.08
N VAL A 227 -21.02 -24.51 0.05
CA VAL A 227 -20.51 -25.36 1.13
C VAL A 227 -21.64 -26.11 1.84
N GLN A 228 -22.81 -25.49 2.00
CA GLN A 228 -23.98 -26.15 2.59
C GLN A 228 -24.50 -27.28 1.70
N ALA A 229 -24.50 -27.09 0.38
CA ALA A 229 -24.87 -28.13 -0.58
C ALA A 229 -23.80 -29.23 -0.72
N ASN A 230 -22.55 -28.94 -0.34
CA ASN A 230 -21.40 -29.85 -0.45
C ASN A 230 -20.62 -29.85 0.88
N PRO A 231 -21.21 -30.41 1.96
CA PRO A 231 -20.70 -30.29 3.33
C PRO A 231 -19.29 -30.88 3.54
N GLU A 232 -18.82 -31.74 2.64
CA GLU A 232 -17.45 -32.26 2.60
C GLU A 232 -16.39 -31.20 2.26
N LEU A 233 -16.80 -30.05 1.70
CA LEU A 233 -15.94 -28.89 1.46
C LEU A 233 -15.77 -28.00 2.69
N ALA A 234 -16.61 -28.18 3.71
CA ALA A 234 -16.49 -27.46 4.98
C ALA A 234 -15.19 -27.91 5.69
N PRO A 235 -14.28 -26.96 6.02
CA PRO A 235 -13.02 -27.32 6.66
C PRO A 235 -13.23 -27.82 8.09
N VAL A 236 -12.32 -28.68 8.56
CA VAL A 236 -12.12 -28.98 9.98
C VAL A 236 -11.16 -27.95 10.54
N LEU A 237 -11.66 -27.05 11.38
CA LEU A 237 -10.87 -26.06 12.10
C LEU A 237 -10.91 -26.37 13.60
N ARG A 238 -9.73 -26.45 14.23
CA ARG A 238 -9.58 -26.70 15.67
C ARG A 238 -10.29 -27.98 16.14
N GLY A 239 -10.40 -28.97 15.25
CA GLY A 239 -11.07 -30.26 15.48
C GLY A 239 -12.58 -30.25 15.26
N GLN A 240 -13.17 -29.15 14.79
CA GLN A 240 -14.60 -29.02 14.52
C GLN A 240 -14.85 -28.66 13.06
N ARG A 241 -15.93 -29.21 12.48
CA ARG A 241 -16.38 -28.81 11.15
C ARG A 241 -16.88 -27.37 11.20
N TYR A 242 -16.34 -26.51 10.35
CA TYR A 242 -16.71 -25.10 10.26
C TYR A 242 -17.53 -24.87 9.00
N PHE A 243 -18.77 -24.42 9.17
CA PHE A 243 -19.65 -24.01 8.08
C PHE A 243 -19.66 -22.48 7.99
N PRO A 244 -19.22 -21.89 6.87
CA PRO A 244 -19.23 -20.44 6.71
C PRO A 244 -20.66 -19.92 6.63
N ASN A 245 -20.91 -18.76 7.24
CA ASN A 245 -22.21 -18.09 7.27
C ASN A 245 -22.25 -16.78 6.46
N GLY A 246 -21.15 -16.44 5.77
CA GLY A 246 -21.01 -15.20 5.00
C GLY A 246 -20.55 -13.99 5.80
N GLU A 247 -20.43 -14.09 7.13
CA GLU A 247 -19.99 -12.97 7.99
C GLU A 247 -18.46 -12.89 8.13
N SER A 248 -17.76 -13.98 7.83
CA SER A 248 -16.31 -14.08 7.94
C SER A 248 -15.67 -14.74 6.72
N TYR A 249 -14.54 -14.18 6.30
CA TYR A 249 -13.62 -14.73 5.30
C TYR A 249 -12.38 -15.37 5.94
N GLU A 250 -12.33 -15.48 7.28
CA GLU A 250 -11.21 -16.07 8.02
C GLU A 250 -11.25 -17.61 8.00
N TRP A 251 -11.21 -18.23 6.83
CA TRP A 251 -11.20 -19.68 6.65
C TRP A 251 -10.75 -20.04 5.24
N GLN A 252 -10.24 -21.25 5.02
CA GLN A 252 -10.07 -21.82 3.68
C GLN A 252 -10.97 -23.06 3.53
N PRO A 253 -11.61 -23.26 2.36
CA PRO A 253 -12.36 -24.49 2.06
C PRO A 253 -11.45 -25.71 2.07
N ASN A 254 -12.03 -26.90 2.27
CA ASN A 254 -11.34 -28.17 2.13
C ASN A 254 -11.06 -28.49 0.64
N ILE A 255 -10.02 -27.85 0.09
CA ILE A 255 -9.59 -28.04 -1.30
C ILE A 255 -8.84 -29.36 -1.54
N ALA A 256 -8.50 -30.10 -0.49
CA ALA A 256 -7.95 -31.46 -0.61
C ALA A 256 -9.04 -32.46 -1.05
N ASN A 257 -10.31 -32.08 -0.96
CA ASN A 257 -11.41 -32.90 -1.46
C ASN A 257 -11.35 -33.02 -3.00
N PRO A 258 -11.37 -34.23 -3.58
CA PRO A 258 -11.32 -34.43 -5.03
C PRO A 258 -12.41 -33.69 -5.83
N HIS A 259 -13.58 -33.46 -5.25
CA HIS A 259 -14.70 -32.77 -5.91
C HIS A 259 -14.57 -31.24 -5.91
N ALA A 260 -13.68 -30.67 -5.09
CA ALA A 260 -13.53 -29.22 -4.97
C ALA A 260 -13.18 -28.59 -6.32
N ALA A 261 -12.30 -29.23 -7.10
CA ALA A 261 -11.87 -28.71 -8.40
C ALA A 261 -12.99 -28.73 -9.46
N ASP A 262 -13.86 -29.74 -9.44
CA ASP A 262 -15.01 -29.82 -10.34
C ASP A 262 -16.04 -28.72 -10.05
N ILE A 263 -16.32 -28.49 -8.76
CA ILE A 263 -17.25 -27.46 -8.31
C ILE A 263 -16.72 -26.07 -8.68
N ALA A 264 -15.45 -25.80 -8.39
CA ALA A 264 -14.82 -24.52 -8.74
C ALA A 264 -14.80 -24.30 -10.26
N ALA A 265 -14.44 -25.32 -11.05
CA ALA A 265 -14.43 -25.20 -12.52
C ALA A 265 -15.83 -24.90 -13.07
N ARG A 266 -16.89 -25.51 -12.54
CA ARG A 266 -18.27 -25.21 -12.91
C ARG A 266 -18.65 -23.77 -12.60
N VAL A 267 -18.43 -23.31 -11.37
CA VAL A 267 -18.74 -21.93 -10.95
C VAL A 267 -18.02 -20.90 -11.82
N ILE A 268 -16.74 -21.15 -12.15
CA ILE A 268 -15.95 -20.27 -13.00
C ILE A 268 -16.44 -20.32 -14.46
N GLY A 269 -16.73 -21.51 -14.98
CA GLY A 269 -17.27 -21.70 -16.33
C GLY A 269 -18.61 -21.01 -16.52
N ASP A 270 -19.52 -21.13 -15.56
CA ASP A 270 -20.83 -20.45 -15.56
C ASP A 270 -20.65 -18.93 -15.60
N ALA A 271 -19.67 -18.39 -14.87
CA ALA A 271 -19.36 -16.96 -14.88
C ALA A 271 -18.77 -16.49 -16.22
N PHE A 272 -18.00 -17.31 -16.93
CA PHE A 272 -17.52 -17.00 -18.28
C PHE A 272 -18.60 -17.13 -19.34
N ALA A 273 -19.52 -18.09 -19.20
CA ALA A 273 -20.66 -18.25 -20.09
C ALA A 273 -21.63 -17.07 -19.97
N ALA A 274 -21.87 -16.58 -18.75
CA ALA A 274 -22.74 -15.44 -18.48
C ALA A 274 -22.18 -14.10 -18.99
N ASP A 275 -20.85 -13.97 -19.08
CA ASP A 275 -20.17 -12.76 -19.55
C ASP A 275 -19.06 -13.13 -20.54
N PRO A 276 -19.38 -13.25 -21.84
CA PRO A 276 -18.40 -13.59 -22.87
C PRO A 276 -17.28 -12.54 -23.04
N ALA A 277 -17.43 -11.33 -22.51
CA ALA A 277 -16.40 -10.29 -22.52
C ALA A 277 -15.40 -10.45 -21.36
N ARG A 278 -15.78 -11.14 -20.28
CA ARG A 278 -14.89 -11.49 -19.18
C ARG A 278 -13.71 -12.30 -19.69
N ARG A 279 -12.50 -11.93 -19.27
CA ARG A 279 -11.26 -12.62 -19.66
C ARG A 279 -10.56 -13.32 -18.51
N TRP A 280 -10.94 -13.02 -17.27
CA TRP A 280 -10.35 -13.59 -16.07
C TRP A 280 -11.39 -13.89 -15.01
N TYR A 281 -11.09 -14.88 -14.15
CA TYR A 281 -11.83 -15.12 -12.93
C TYR A 281 -10.83 -15.45 -11.82
N SER A 282 -10.87 -14.68 -10.72
CA SER A 282 -9.94 -14.88 -9.62
C SER A 282 -10.21 -16.20 -8.90
N LEU A 283 -9.19 -17.00 -8.68
CA LEU A 283 -9.21 -18.21 -7.84
C LEU A 283 -8.08 -18.09 -6.81
N CYS A 284 -8.16 -17.04 -5.99
CA CYS A 284 -7.19 -16.76 -4.95
C CYS A 284 -7.76 -17.18 -3.60
N GLU A 285 -6.91 -17.79 -2.78
CA GLU A 285 -7.25 -18.16 -1.41
C GLU A 285 -7.79 -16.98 -0.59
N ASN A 286 -8.56 -17.26 0.46
CA ASN A 286 -9.03 -16.20 1.35
C ASN A 286 -7.87 -15.54 2.10
N ASP A 287 -8.06 -14.34 2.64
CA ASP A 287 -7.04 -13.66 3.45
C ASP A 287 -6.99 -14.26 4.86
N SER A 288 -6.57 -15.52 4.94
CA SER A 288 -6.59 -16.32 6.15
C SER A 288 -5.57 -17.43 6.12
N ILE A 289 -5.01 -17.69 7.29
CA ILE A 289 -4.15 -18.83 7.51
C ILE A 289 -4.98 -20.08 7.86
N TYR A 290 -6.26 -19.97 8.21
CA TYR A 290 -7.01 -21.13 8.71
C TYR A 290 -7.41 -22.14 7.63
N PHE A 291 -6.42 -22.95 7.22
CA PHE A 291 -6.56 -24.12 6.35
C PHE A 291 -7.22 -25.29 7.09
N ASP A 292 -7.90 -26.12 6.30
CA ASP A 292 -8.49 -27.38 6.74
C ASP A 292 -7.45 -28.27 7.46
N GLN A 293 -7.92 -29.00 8.48
CA GLN A 293 -7.11 -29.90 9.30
C GLN A 293 -7.61 -31.35 9.23
N SER A 294 -8.37 -31.71 8.20
CA SER A 294 -8.84 -33.08 8.00
C SER A 294 -7.68 -34.04 7.74
N ALA A 295 -7.94 -35.35 7.82
CA ALA A 295 -6.92 -36.36 7.57
C ALA A 295 -6.37 -36.28 6.13
N GLU A 296 -7.23 -35.93 5.18
CA GLU A 296 -6.89 -35.75 3.76
C GLU A 296 -5.90 -34.59 3.59
N THR A 297 -6.18 -33.42 4.16
CA THR A 297 -5.25 -32.28 4.10
C THR A 297 -3.95 -32.57 4.84
N GLN A 298 -4.02 -33.20 6.02
CA GLN A 298 -2.83 -33.58 6.78
C GLN A 298 -1.91 -34.53 6.00
N ALA A 299 -2.48 -35.46 5.22
CA ALA A 299 -1.70 -36.37 4.38
C ALA A 299 -0.92 -35.64 3.27
N LEU A 300 -1.36 -34.45 2.85
CA LEU A 300 -0.70 -33.64 1.82
C LEU A 300 0.39 -32.73 2.38
N VAL A 301 0.22 -32.21 3.60
CA VAL A 301 1.09 -31.14 4.13
C VAL A 301 2.04 -31.60 5.23
N LEU A 302 1.86 -32.82 5.79
CA LEU A 302 2.72 -33.35 6.84
C LEU A 302 3.78 -34.33 6.30
N PRO A 303 5.01 -34.32 6.86
CA PRO A 303 5.53 -33.33 7.81
C PRO A 303 5.67 -31.95 7.18
N LEU A 304 5.47 -30.88 7.97
CA LEU A 304 5.50 -29.52 7.45
C LEU A 304 6.85 -29.19 6.81
N LYS A 305 6.79 -28.71 5.57
CA LYS A 305 7.87 -27.98 4.91
C LYS A 305 7.73 -26.50 5.20
N TYR A 306 8.82 -25.76 5.05
CA TYR A 306 8.83 -24.32 5.31
C TYR A 306 9.47 -23.54 4.17
N PHE A 307 8.87 -22.41 3.83
CA PHE A 307 9.42 -21.41 2.94
C PHE A 307 9.42 -20.05 3.65
N ARG A 308 10.55 -19.34 3.62
CA ARG A 308 10.73 -18.07 4.38
C ARG A 308 10.26 -18.17 5.85
N ARG A 309 10.55 -19.31 6.48
CA ARG A 309 10.16 -19.72 7.84
C ARG A 309 8.67 -20.03 8.03
N ARG A 310 7.78 -19.82 7.07
CA ARG A 310 6.35 -20.18 7.21
C ARG A 310 6.06 -21.55 6.61
N PRO A 311 5.04 -22.27 7.08
CA PRO A 311 4.64 -23.52 6.46
C PRO A 311 4.33 -23.33 4.98
N ASP A 312 4.73 -24.32 4.18
CA ASP A 312 4.61 -24.29 2.72
C ASP A 312 3.47 -25.19 2.26
N PHE A 313 2.36 -24.55 1.88
CA PHE A 313 1.13 -25.16 1.37
C PHE A 313 1.03 -25.03 -0.16
N SER A 314 2.09 -24.57 -0.82
CA SER A 314 2.06 -24.19 -2.22
C SER A 314 1.71 -25.35 -3.15
N ASP A 315 2.30 -26.54 -2.95
CA ASP A 315 1.98 -27.74 -3.76
C ASP A 315 0.49 -28.10 -3.69
N MET A 316 -0.14 -27.99 -2.53
CA MET A 316 -1.57 -28.31 -2.34
C MET A 316 -2.46 -27.28 -3.04
N VAL A 317 -2.23 -25.99 -2.76
CA VAL A 317 -3.08 -24.91 -3.27
C VAL A 317 -2.89 -24.73 -4.78
N PHE A 318 -1.65 -24.77 -5.27
CA PHE A 318 -1.41 -24.75 -6.70
C PHE A 318 -1.84 -26.05 -7.38
N GLY A 319 -1.82 -27.21 -6.71
CA GLY A 319 -2.32 -28.45 -7.28
C GLY A 319 -3.82 -28.36 -7.57
N PHE A 320 -4.57 -27.82 -6.61
CA PHE A 320 -5.99 -27.51 -6.76
C PHE A 320 -6.26 -26.49 -7.88
N THR A 321 -5.61 -25.31 -7.85
CA THR A 321 -5.87 -24.27 -8.86
C THR A 321 -5.44 -24.68 -10.25
N ASN A 322 -4.36 -25.48 -10.38
CA ASN A 322 -3.91 -26.08 -11.62
C ASN A 322 -4.96 -27.05 -12.20
N ALA A 323 -5.56 -27.90 -11.36
CA ALA A 323 -6.63 -28.81 -11.78
C ALA A 323 -7.87 -28.06 -12.27
N VAL A 324 -8.25 -26.97 -11.60
CA VAL A 324 -9.35 -26.10 -12.03
C VAL A 324 -9.02 -25.43 -13.36
N ALA A 325 -7.81 -24.87 -13.49
CA ALA A 325 -7.38 -24.17 -14.69
C ALA A 325 -7.39 -25.07 -15.93
N LYS A 326 -6.93 -26.31 -15.77
CA LYS A 326 -6.98 -27.35 -16.81
C LYS A 326 -8.39 -27.68 -17.27
N LYS A 327 -9.35 -27.78 -16.34
CA LYS A 327 -10.77 -28.06 -16.65
C LYS A 327 -11.40 -26.89 -17.40
N VAL A 328 -11.22 -25.67 -16.89
CA VAL A 328 -11.78 -24.45 -17.51
C VAL A 328 -11.20 -24.23 -18.91
N ALA A 329 -9.93 -24.55 -19.15
CA ALA A 329 -9.30 -24.40 -20.46
C ALA A 329 -9.92 -25.28 -21.57
N GLN A 330 -10.68 -26.33 -21.21
CA GLN A 330 -11.34 -27.21 -22.19
C GLN A 330 -12.43 -26.46 -22.96
N ASP A 331 -13.23 -25.67 -22.27
CA ASP A 331 -14.32 -24.88 -22.85
C ASP A 331 -13.91 -23.42 -23.10
N PHE A 332 -12.92 -22.92 -22.35
CA PHE A 332 -12.50 -21.52 -22.33
C PHE A 332 -10.97 -21.35 -22.43
N PRO A 333 -10.32 -21.78 -23.53
CA PRO A 333 -8.85 -21.81 -23.66
C PRO A 333 -8.18 -20.43 -23.69
N ASP A 334 -8.95 -19.36 -23.89
CA ASP A 334 -8.50 -17.97 -23.96
C ASP A 334 -8.86 -17.14 -22.71
N ARG A 335 -9.27 -17.82 -21.62
CA ARG A 335 -9.57 -17.20 -20.33
C ARG A 335 -8.49 -17.52 -19.31
N PHE A 336 -8.24 -16.58 -18.40
CA PHE A 336 -7.17 -16.65 -17.40
C PHE A 336 -7.72 -16.82 -15.99
N ILE A 337 -6.98 -17.52 -15.13
CA ILE A 337 -7.34 -17.73 -13.73
C ILE A 337 -6.21 -17.23 -12.85
N PRO A 338 -6.30 -15.99 -12.34
CA PRO A 338 -5.34 -15.50 -11.36
C PRO A 338 -5.43 -16.27 -10.05
N ALA A 339 -4.27 -16.67 -9.52
CA ALA A 339 -4.12 -17.34 -8.23
C ALA A 339 -2.98 -16.70 -7.44
N TYR A 340 -3.16 -16.55 -6.14
CA TYR A 340 -2.17 -15.92 -5.28
C TYR A 340 -1.07 -16.90 -4.87
N ALA A 341 0.18 -16.49 -5.09
CA ALA A 341 1.32 -17.03 -4.36
C ALA A 341 1.51 -16.14 -3.13
N TYR A 342 0.79 -16.48 -2.06
CA TYR A 342 0.57 -15.61 -0.91
C TYR A 342 0.86 -16.31 0.41
N PHE A 343 1.68 -15.65 1.22
CA PHE A 343 1.94 -16.04 2.60
C PHE A 343 2.39 -17.51 2.76
N TRP A 344 1.48 -18.45 3.03
CA TRP A 344 1.79 -19.88 3.18
C TRP A 344 1.84 -20.63 1.84
N THR A 345 1.41 -20.00 0.76
CA THR A 345 1.40 -20.55 -0.62
C THR A 345 2.37 -19.81 -1.53
N GLU A 346 3.35 -19.11 -0.95
CA GLU A 346 4.25 -18.21 -1.68
C GLU A 346 5.23 -18.95 -2.62
N ASN A 347 5.60 -20.20 -2.29
CA ASN A 347 6.64 -20.92 -3.00
C ASN A 347 6.15 -21.44 -4.36
N THR A 348 7.07 -21.65 -5.30
CA THR A 348 6.70 -22.26 -6.59
C THR A 348 6.41 -23.75 -6.39
N PRO A 349 5.32 -24.31 -6.96
CA PRO A 349 5.04 -25.73 -6.85
C PRO A 349 6.09 -26.59 -7.54
N THR A 350 6.14 -27.87 -7.18
CA THR A 350 7.08 -28.85 -7.70
C THR A 350 6.71 -29.43 -9.08
N PHE A 351 5.59 -29.00 -9.65
CA PHE A 351 5.06 -29.42 -10.95
C PHE A 351 4.86 -28.23 -11.89
N ALA A 352 4.70 -28.53 -13.18
CA ALA A 352 4.43 -27.50 -14.20
C ALA A 352 3.02 -26.91 -14.03
N VAL A 353 2.95 -25.58 -14.10
CA VAL A 353 1.73 -24.80 -13.96
C VAL A 353 1.01 -24.69 -15.31
N GLU A 354 -0.32 -24.83 -15.31
CA GLU A 354 -1.17 -24.71 -16.50
C GLU A 354 -1.01 -23.32 -17.16
N PRO A 355 -0.94 -23.23 -18.49
CA PRO A 355 -0.67 -21.97 -19.18
C PRO A 355 -1.69 -20.85 -18.90
N ASN A 356 -2.94 -21.19 -18.62
CA ASN A 356 -4.00 -20.21 -18.33
C ASN A 356 -4.10 -19.82 -16.84
N LEU A 357 -3.33 -20.44 -15.96
CA LEU A 357 -3.20 -19.99 -14.57
C LEU A 357 -2.22 -18.81 -14.51
N VAL A 358 -2.57 -17.77 -13.75
CA VAL A 358 -1.75 -16.55 -13.61
C VAL A 358 -1.32 -16.41 -12.14
N PRO A 359 -0.16 -16.95 -11.74
CA PRO A 359 0.35 -16.75 -10.39
C PRO A 359 0.65 -15.27 -10.14
N ILE A 360 0.12 -14.72 -9.05
CA ILE A 360 0.36 -13.36 -8.58
C ILE A 360 1.20 -13.42 -7.30
N LEU A 361 2.47 -13.02 -7.41
CA LEU A 361 3.47 -13.14 -6.35
C LEU A 361 3.41 -11.93 -5.41
N THR A 362 3.06 -12.19 -4.15
CA THR A 362 2.95 -11.16 -3.13
C THR A 362 4.28 -10.94 -2.41
N ALA A 363 4.76 -9.70 -2.33
CA ALA A 363 5.95 -9.35 -1.55
C ALA A 363 5.93 -7.88 -1.15
N ASP A 364 6.61 -7.52 -0.06
CA ASP A 364 6.95 -6.12 0.23
C ASP A 364 8.37 -5.85 -0.27
N ARG A 365 8.52 -5.34 -1.49
CA ARG A 365 9.85 -5.17 -2.10
C ARG A 365 10.59 -3.95 -1.59
N SER A 366 9.97 -3.12 -0.74
CA SER A 366 10.75 -2.17 0.07
C SER A 366 11.78 -2.88 0.95
N GLN A 367 11.55 -4.16 1.28
CA GLN A 367 12.46 -4.99 2.06
C GLN A 367 13.72 -5.42 1.27
N TRP A 368 13.84 -5.08 -0.02
CA TRP A 368 15.05 -5.33 -0.82
C TRP A 368 16.28 -4.52 -0.35
N PHE A 369 16.14 -3.61 0.62
CA PHE A 369 17.27 -3.05 1.36
C PHE A 369 18.10 -4.13 2.08
N ASP A 370 17.46 -5.25 2.44
CA ASP A 370 18.12 -6.45 2.94
C ASP A 370 18.52 -7.35 1.76
N PRO A 371 19.83 -7.52 1.48
CA PRO A 371 20.28 -8.33 0.37
C PRO A 371 19.88 -9.81 0.46
N ALA A 372 19.66 -10.34 1.67
CA ALA A 372 19.21 -11.72 1.83
C ALA A 372 17.76 -11.89 1.35
N PHE A 373 16.89 -10.95 1.72
CA PHE A 373 15.50 -10.92 1.25
C PHE A 373 15.45 -10.71 -0.26
N ALA A 374 16.19 -9.73 -0.79
CA ALA A 374 16.22 -9.44 -2.23
C ALA A 374 16.63 -10.65 -3.06
N ARG A 375 17.68 -11.39 -2.65
CA ARG A 375 18.13 -12.60 -3.38
C ARG A 375 17.07 -13.70 -3.40
N GLU A 376 16.42 -13.98 -2.26
CA GLU A 376 15.37 -15.00 -2.21
C GLU A 376 14.16 -14.58 -3.07
N ASP A 377 13.79 -13.30 -3.06
CA ASP A 377 12.66 -12.78 -3.85
C ASP A 377 12.92 -12.85 -5.35
N GLN A 378 14.12 -12.42 -5.76
CA GLN A 378 14.56 -12.51 -7.15
C GLN A 378 14.58 -13.96 -7.64
N ALA A 379 15.09 -14.88 -6.83
CA ALA A 379 15.11 -16.30 -7.16
C ALA A 379 13.69 -16.88 -7.26
N LEU A 380 12.78 -16.50 -6.34
CA LEU A 380 11.39 -16.94 -6.37
C LEU A 380 10.65 -16.44 -7.63
N ILE A 381 10.83 -15.16 -8.00
CA ILE A 381 10.25 -14.59 -9.22
C ILE A 381 10.72 -15.35 -10.46
N GLN A 382 12.02 -15.66 -10.54
CA GLN A 382 12.58 -16.42 -11.65
C GLN A 382 12.00 -17.84 -11.73
N ARG A 383 11.87 -18.54 -10.59
CA ARG A 383 11.24 -19.87 -10.53
C ARG A 383 9.80 -19.84 -11.03
N TRP A 384 9.02 -18.85 -10.59
CA TRP A 384 7.63 -18.68 -11.04
C TRP A 384 7.53 -18.33 -12.52
N CYS A 385 8.40 -17.49 -13.06
CA CYS A 385 8.43 -17.19 -14.49
C CYS A 385 8.85 -18.41 -15.34
N ALA A 386 9.50 -19.40 -14.74
CA ALA A 386 9.86 -20.67 -15.39
C ALA A 386 8.86 -21.81 -15.12
N SER A 387 7.73 -21.57 -14.43
CA SER A 387 6.83 -22.62 -13.95
C SER A 387 5.96 -23.27 -15.03
N GLY A 388 5.80 -22.62 -16.21
CA GLY A 388 4.89 -23.04 -17.27
C GLY A 388 3.68 -22.10 -17.47
N ALA A 389 3.41 -21.20 -16.51
CA ALA A 389 2.39 -20.18 -16.64
C ALA A 389 2.68 -19.23 -17.82
N LYS A 390 1.65 -18.91 -18.63
CA LYS A 390 1.79 -17.96 -19.77
C LYS A 390 1.93 -16.52 -19.31
N LEU A 391 1.36 -16.18 -18.16
CA LEU A 391 1.44 -14.87 -17.53
C LEU A 391 1.82 -15.03 -16.07
N VAL A 392 2.75 -14.22 -15.60
CA VAL A 392 3.10 -14.10 -14.18
C VAL A 392 2.87 -12.66 -13.74
N GLY A 393 2.30 -12.50 -12.56
CA GLY A 393 2.07 -11.22 -11.93
C GLY A 393 2.79 -11.04 -10.62
N VAL A 394 2.93 -9.79 -10.21
CA VAL A 394 3.38 -9.40 -8.87
C VAL A 394 2.34 -8.53 -8.20
N TYR A 395 2.28 -8.65 -6.89
CA TYR A 395 1.54 -7.81 -5.96
C TYR A 395 2.56 -7.22 -4.98
N ASP A 396 2.72 -5.91 -4.99
CA ASP A 396 3.69 -5.21 -4.12
C ASP A 396 3.04 -4.36 -3.03
N TYR A 397 3.55 -4.39 -1.81
CA TYR A 397 3.00 -3.63 -0.67
C TYR A 397 3.60 -2.20 -0.59
N PHE A 398 3.14 -1.33 -1.50
CA PHE A 398 3.62 0.05 -1.68
C PHE A 398 3.11 1.08 -0.69
N TYR A 399 2.23 0.67 0.23
CA TYR A 399 1.56 1.48 1.26
C TYR A 399 2.16 2.86 1.54
N GLY A 400 1.35 3.88 1.26
CA GLY A 400 1.40 5.19 1.89
C GLY A 400 0.74 5.12 3.25
N ALA A 401 -0.59 5.00 3.30
CA ALA A 401 -1.30 4.65 4.52
C ALA A 401 -1.15 3.13 4.81
N PRO A 402 -1.03 2.70 6.07
CA PRO A 402 -1.17 3.47 7.31
C PRO A 402 0.17 4.00 7.86
N PHE A 403 1.16 4.26 7.01
CA PHE A 403 2.36 4.98 7.46
C PHE A 403 2.04 6.47 7.62
N LEU A 404 2.61 7.08 8.67
CA LEU A 404 2.59 8.52 8.94
C LEU A 404 3.97 9.15 8.77
N VAL A 405 4.96 8.36 8.38
CA VAL A 405 6.32 8.80 8.08
C VAL A 405 6.59 8.69 6.57
N PRO A 406 7.47 9.53 5.99
CA PRO A 406 7.76 9.51 4.56
C PRO A 406 8.32 8.14 4.11
N ARG A 407 7.66 7.46 3.16
CA ARG A 407 8.05 6.13 2.66
C ARG A 407 8.20 6.10 1.13
N PRO A 408 9.23 6.77 0.58
CA PRO A 408 9.34 7.00 -0.86
C PRO A 408 9.76 5.75 -1.67
N THR A 409 10.45 4.78 -1.06
CA THR A 409 10.85 3.47 -1.63
C THR A 409 11.40 3.54 -3.07
N LEU A 410 12.15 4.58 -3.40
CA LEU A 410 12.61 4.87 -4.75
C LEU A 410 13.67 3.87 -5.23
N TYR A 411 14.52 3.39 -4.31
CA TYR A 411 15.48 2.32 -4.63
C TYR A 411 14.77 1.03 -5.00
N ALA A 412 13.75 0.63 -4.23
CA ALA A 412 12.99 -0.59 -4.47
C ALA A 412 12.33 -0.53 -5.86
N VAL A 413 11.62 0.55 -6.17
CA VAL A 413 10.99 0.77 -7.48
C VAL A 413 12.01 0.72 -8.63
N ARG A 414 13.15 1.39 -8.47
CA ARG A 414 14.25 1.39 -9.45
C ARG A 414 14.84 0.00 -9.69
N ALA A 415 14.90 -0.83 -8.65
CA ALA A 415 15.53 -2.15 -8.71
C ALA A 415 14.56 -3.26 -9.15
N SER A 416 13.34 -3.27 -8.61
CA SER A 416 12.41 -4.39 -8.78
C SER A 416 11.72 -4.39 -10.13
N ILE A 417 11.16 -3.27 -10.58
CA ILE A 417 10.38 -3.23 -11.83
C ILE A 417 11.20 -3.70 -13.05
N PRO A 418 12.44 -3.21 -13.28
CA PRO A 418 13.23 -3.69 -14.40
C PRO A 418 13.64 -5.17 -14.26
N PHE A 419 13.91 -5.62 -13.04
CA PHE A 419 14.22 -7.02 -12.77
C PHE A 419 13.03 -7.94 -13.06
N GLU A 420 11.85 -7.61 -12.53
CA GLU A 420 10.60 -8.35 -12.69
C GLU A 420 10.25 -8.50 -14.18
N HIS A 421 10.32 -7.40 -14.94
CA HIS A 421 10.04 -7.43 -16.37
C HIS A 421 11.00 -8.36 -17.12
N ARG A 422 12.31 -8.27 -16.85
CA ARG A 422 13.32 -9.15 -17.46
C ARG A 422 13.15 -10.61 -17.08
N ALA A 423 12.70 -10.89 -15.86
CA ALA A 423 12.43 -12.25 -15.40
C ALA A 423 11.22 -12.88 -16.12
N GLY A 424 10.25 -12.07 -16.57
CA GLY A 424 9.07 -12.53 -17.31
C GLY A 424 7.74 -12.02 -16.77
N VAL A 425 7.74 -11.21 -15.70
CA VAL A 425 6.52 -10.63 -15.13
C VAL A 425 5.86 -9.67 -16.13
N ARG A 426 4.54 -9.78 -16.27
CA ARG A 426 3.75 -8.90 -17.16
C ARG A 426 2.53 -8.28 -16.48
N VAL A 427 2.14 -8.75 -15.31
CA VAL A 427 1.04 -8.17 -14.52
C VAL A 427 1.64 -7.51 -13.28
N PHE A 428 1.42 -6.20 -13.12
CA PHE A 428 1.84 -5.47 -11.94
C PHE A 428 0.63 -4.92 -11.20
N PHE A 429 0.54 -5.28 -9.93
CA PHE A 429 -0.35 -4.64 -8.97
C PHE A 429 0.48 -4.17 -7.79
N ALA A 430 0.16 -3.01 -7.24
CA ALA A 430 0.65 -2.63 -5.92
C ALA A 430 -0.47 -2.13 -5.02
N GLU A 431 -0.44 -2.57 -3.77
CA GLU A 431 -1.28 -2.02 -2.72
C GLU A 431 -0.69 -0.70 -2.23
N ALA A 432 -1.15 0.40 -2.83
CA ALA A 432 -0.51 1.70 -2.71
C ALA A 432 -1.12 2.57 -1.60
N ASN A 433 -2.44 2.79 -1.60
CA ASN A 433 -3.10 3.70 -0.64
C ASN A 433 -2.30 5.00 -0.36
N PRO A 434 -1.96 5.80 -1.39
CA PRO A 434 -0.92 6.81 -1.30
C PRO A 434 -1.26 7.95 -0.32
N ASN A 435 -0.22 8.40 0.39
CA ASN A 435 -0.13 9.71 1.05
C ASN A 435 0.57 10.66 0.09
N TRP A 436 -0.17 11.39 -0.76
CA TRP A 436 0.40 12.09 -1.92
C TRP A 436 1.43 13.17 -1.60
N ALA A 437 1.38 13.74 -0.40
CA ALA A 437 2.41 14.66 0.08
C ALA A 437 3.80 13.99 0.13
N LEU A 438 3.84 12.69 0.43
CA LEU A 438 5.08 11.97 0.68
C LEU A 438 5.39 10.91 -0.40
N ASP A 439 4.37 10.44 -1.12
CA ASP A 439 4.47 9.35 -2.11
C ASP A 439 4.53 9.80 -3.57
N GLY A 440 4.37 11.10 -3.86
CA GLY A 440 4.38 11.63 -5.23
C GLY A 440 5.48 11.09 -6.14
N PRO A 441 6.78 11.17 -5.78
CA PRO A 441 7.86 10.67 -6.64
C PRO A 441 7.81 9.15 -6.84
N LYS A 442 7.38 8.39 -5.82
CA LYS A 442 7.22 6.93 -5.87
C LYS A 442 6.21 6.54 -6.94
N MET A 443 5.01 7.13 -6.86
CA MET A 443 3.89 6.82 -7.74
C MET A 443 4.18 7.17 -9.20
N TRP A 444 4.78 8.35 -9.44
CA TRP A 444 5.14 8.78 -10.79
C TRP A 444 6.29 7.95 -11.38
N LEU A 445 7.34 7.65 -10.61
CA LEU A 445 8.44 6.80 -11.08
C LEU A 445 7.95 5.40 -11.48
N THR A 446 7.07 4.80 -10.66
CA THR A 446 6.43 3.51 -10.96
C THR A 446 5.68 3.58 -12.28
N ALA A 447 4.87 4.61 -12.54
CA ALA A 447 4.15 4.75 -13.80
C ALA A 447 5.08 4.72 -15.02
N LYS A 448 6.18 5.47 -14.95
CA LYS A 448 7.16 5.56 -16.05
C LYS A 448 7.90 4.25 -16.30
N LEU A 449 8.28 3.53 -15.24
CA LEU A 449 8.98 2.23 -15.38
C LEU A 449 8.04 1.08 -15.76
N LEU A 450 6.76 1.12 -15.41
CA LEU A 450 5.78 0.14 -15.88
C LEU A 450 5.44 0.31 -17.37
N TRP A 451 5.56 1.53 -17.89
CA TRP A 451 5.50 1.78 -19.32
C TRP A 451 6.75 1.26 -20.03
N ASP A 452 7.93 1.70 -19.56
CA ASP A 452 9.23 1.34 -20.13
C ASP A 452 10.27 1.10 -19.00
N PRO A 453 10.53 -0.17 -18.65
CA PRO A 453 11.41 -0.55 -17.54
C PRO A 453 12.89 -0.32 -17.83
N GLU A 454 13.27 -0.04 -19.08
CA GLU A 454 14.67 0.24 -19.46
C GLU A 454 15.01 1.73 -19.37
N ARG A 455 14.03 2.60 -19.07
CA ARG A 455 14.30 4.02 -18.79
C ARG A 455 15.19 4.17 -17.56
N ASN A 456 16.12 5.12 -17.64
CA ASN A 456 17.01 5.42 -16.53
C ASN A 456 16.24 6.11 -15.39
N ALA A 457 16.04 5.40 -14.28
CA ALA A 457 15.34 5.90 -13.10
C ALA A 457 15.97 7.16 -12.48
N ASP A 458 17.30 7.31 -12.51
CA ASP A 458 17.96 8.50 -11.98
C ASP A 458 17.66 9.74 -12.84
N GLN A 459 17.59 9.58 -14.17
CA GLN A 459 17.19 10.65 -15.09
C GLN A 459 15.71 11.00 -14.96
N LEU A 460 14.85 10.00 -14.75
CA LEU A 460 13.44 10.20 -14.44
C LEU A 460 13.29 11.02 -13.16
N LEU A 461 13.95 10.62 -12.07
CA LEU A 461 13.91 11.37 -10.81
C LEU A 461 14.51 12.77 -10.94
N ALA A 462 15.60 12.94 -11.69
CA ALA A 462 16.14 14.27 -11.98
C ALA A 462 15.13 15.16 -12.72
N THR A 463 14.33 14.57 -13.62
CA THR A 463 13.21 15.25 -14.31
C THR A 463 12.10 15.58 -13.33
N TYR A 464 11.67 14.64 -12.50
CA TYR A 464 10.70 14.89 -11.43
C TYR A 464 11.10 16.11 -10.59
N TYR A 465 12.33 16.11 -10.05
CA TYR A 465 12.78 17.22 -9.23
C TYR A 465 12.87 18.54 -9.99
N ARG A 466 13.37 18.53 -11.22
CA ARG A 466 13.51 19.75 -12.03
C ARG A 466 12.16 20.33 -12.42
N GLU A 467 11.25 19.54 -12.97
CA GLU A 467 9.98 20.01 -13.52
C GLU A 467 8.93 20.26 -12.42
N PHE A 468 8.87 19.41 -11.40
CA PHE A 468 7.88 19.54 -10.32
C PHE A 468 8.30 20.56 -9.26
N TRP A 469 9.60 20.68 -8.94
CA TRP A 469 10.06 21.59 -7.89
C TRP A 469 10.77 22.83 -8.41
N GLY A 470 11.20 22.87 -9.67
CA GLY A 470 11.89 24.01 -10.26
C GLY A 470 13.08 24.44 -9.41
N ARG A 471 13.05 25.69 -8.97
CA ARG A 471 14.06 26.29 -8.07
C ARG A 471 14.22 25.58 -6.70
N ALA A 472 13.24 24.77 -6.28
CA ALA A 472 13.33 23.97 -5.05
C ALA A 472 13.82 22.53 -5.30
N ALA A 473 14.24 22.19 -6.52
CA ALA A 473 14.68 20.83 -6.87
C ALA A 473 15.76 20.28 -5.94
N ALA A 474 16.79 21.08 -5.63
CA ALA A 474 17.90 20.65 -4.79
C ALA A 474 17.48 20.33 -3.33
N PRO A 475 16.83 21.24 -2.57
CA PRO A 475 16.39 20.93 -1.22
C PRO A 475 15.37 19.79 -1.18
N MET A 476 14.43 19.73 -2.13
CA MET A 476 13.43 18.65 -2.14
C MET A 476 14.04 17.29 -2.48
N ARG A 477 15.03 17.23 -3.37
CA ARG A 477 15.79 15.99 -3.61
C ARG A 477 16.50 15.51 -2.34
N ARG A 478 17.07 16.42 -1.54
CA ARG A 478 17.67 16.06 -0.25
C ARG A 478 16.63 15.56 0.76
N PHE A 479 15.47 16.22 0.84
CA PHE A 479 14.36 15.79 1.70
C PHE A 479 13.95 14.34 1.44
N TYR A 480 13.64 13.97 0.20
CA TYR A 480 13.28 12.58 -0.14
C TYR A 480 14.47 11.62 -0.04
N GLY A 481 15.70 12.10 -0.25
CA GLY A 481 16.92 11.31 -0.04
C GLY A 481 17.12 10.89 1.42
N LEU A 482 16.91 11.81 2.37
CA LEU A 482 16.96 11.51 3.81
C LEU A 482 15.88 10.51 4.24
N ALA A 483 14.68 10.63 3.65
CA ALA A 483 13.60 9.67 3.86
C ALA A 483 13.96 8.28 3.31
N GLU A 484 14.48 8.20 2.08
CA GLU A 484 14.93 6.93 1.48
C GLU A 484 16.03 6.28 2.31
N GLU A 485 17.03 7.06 2.72
CA GLU A 485 18.13 6.60 3.59
C GLU A 485 17.60 5.97 4.88
N ALA A 486 16.59 6.57 5.51
CA ALA A 486 15.98 6.04 6.72
C ALA A 486 15.46 4.61 6.59
N TRP A 487 14.85 4.30 5.45
CA TRP A 487 14.34 2.97 5.14
C TRP A 487 15.45 2.01 4.69
N GLN A 488 16.46 2.49 3.98
CA GLN A 488 17.59 1.67 3.53
C GLN A 488 18.53 1.27 4.68
N THR A 489 18.61 2.10 5.73
CA THR A 489 19.44 1.83 6.92
C THR A 489 18.64 1.30 8.10
N GLN A 490 17.39 0.89 7.90
CA GLN A 490 16.57 0.34 8.98
C GLN A 490 17.19 -0.96 9.55
N PRO A 491 16.88 -1.35 10.80
CA PRO A 491 17.42 -2.57 11.39
C PRO A 491 17.06 -3.83 10.60
N ARG A 492 18.03 -4.75 10.45
CA ARG A 492 17.85 -6.06 9.82
C ARG A 492 17.35 -7.12 10.83
N PRO A 493 16.75 -8.23 10.35
CA PRO A 493 16.42 -8.54 8.96
C PRO A 493 15.25 -7.70 8.43
N GLY A 494 15.20 -7.57 7.10
CA GLY A 494 13.97 -7.21 6.40
C GLY A 494 12.97 -8.36 6.47
N TYR A 495 11.68 -8.04 6.61
CA TYR A 495 10.61 -9.03 6.60
C TYR A 495 9.30 -8.41 6.13
N TRP A 496 8.36 -9.28 5.75
CA TRP A 496 7.09 -8.88 5.15
C TRP A 496 6.34 -7.81 5.98
N ILE A 497 5.96 -6.71 5.31
CA ILE A 497 5.18 -5.57 5.84
C ILE A 497 5.71 -5.00 7.18
N LYS A 498 7.04 -4.91 7.32
CA LYS A 498 7.68 -4.36 8.52
C LYS A 498 7.20 -2.93 8.80
N PHE A 499 6.88 -2.65 10.06
CA PHE A 499 6.29 -1.39 10.57
C PHE A 499 4.87 -1.04 10.08
N TYR A 500 4.17 -1.94 9.38
CA TYR A 500 2.80 -1.70 8.93
C TYR A 500 1.83 -1.52 10.11
N ALA A 501 1.10 -0.40 10.12
CA ALA A 501 0.20 0.01 11.21
C ALA A 501 0.86 -0.05 12.60
N ASP A 502 2.18 0.16 12.62
CA ASP A 502 3.01 0.12 13.81
C ASP A 502 3.51 1.52 14.12
N GLU A 503 3.50 1.87 15.39
CA GLU A 503 4.00 3.15 15.85
C GLU A 503 5.53 3.26 15.81
N GLN A 504 6.23 2.12 15.85
CA GLN A 504 7.68 2.06 15.76
C GLN A 504 8.22 2.51 14.40
N GLN A 505 7.37 2.75 13.40
CA GLN A 505 7.76 3.47 12.19
C GLN A 505 8.40 4.84 12.51
N ALA A 506 8.04 5.47 13.63
CA ALA A 506 8.64 6.72 14.11
C ALA A 506 10.15 6.60 14.42
N LEU A 507 10.64 5.40 14.80
CA LEU A 507 12.04 5.17 15.13
C LEU A 507 12.98 5.47 13.96
N LEU A 508 12.50 5.32 12.73
CA LEU A 508 13.29 5.62 11.53
C LEU A 508 13.48 7.12 11.32
N PHE A 509 12.67 7.96 11.97
CA PHE A 509 12.66 9.40 11.80
C PHE A 509 12.88 10.08 13.13
N GLY A 510 14.02 9.82 13.81
CA GLY A 510 14.40 10.49 15.06
C GLY A 510 14.69 11.99 14.93
N ARG A 511 14.84 12.70 16.06
CA ARG A 511 14.96 14.18 16.11
C ARG A 511 15.95 14.79 15.13
N GLU A 512 17.16 14.23 15.05
CA GLU A 512 18.22 14.76 14.16
C GLU A 512 17.79 14.69 12.70
N ARG A 513 17.28 13.54 12.24
CA ARG A 513 16.82 13.36 10.88
C ARG A 513 15.63 14.26 10.56
N ARG A 514 14.66 14.40 11.49
CA ARG A 514 13.54 15.33 11.31
C ARG A 514 14.02 16.77 11.16
N ALA A 515 14.99 17.20 11.97
CA ALA A 515 15.58 18.53 11.86
C ALA A 515 16.28 18.77 10.51
N GLN A 516 17.02 17.80 9.99
CA GLN A 516 17.65 17.88 8.67
C GLN A 516 16.60 17.97 7.54
N MET A 517 15.52 17.19 7.63
CA MET A 517 14.42 17.23 6.67
C MET A 517 13.65 18.55 6.73
N ARG A 518 13.36 19.06 7.94
CA ARG A 518 12.77 20.38 8.17
C ARG A 518 13.61 21.50 7.58
N ALA A 519 14.93 21.45 7.75
CA ALA A 519 15.85 22.42 7.14
C ALA A 519 15.77 22.42 5.60
N CYS A 520 15.57 21.25 4.97
CA CYS A 520 15.33 21.17 3.53
C CYS A 520 14.02 21.88 3.13
N LEU A 521 12.94 21.69 3.87
CA LEU A 521 11.66 22.37 3.61
C LEU A 521 11.78 23.89 3.77
N GLU A 522 12.51 24.38 4.77
CA GLU A 522 12.73 25.82 4.96
C GLU A 522 13.59 26.45 3.85
N GLU A 523 14.59 25.72 3.35
CA GLU A 523 15.35 26.16 2.18
C GLU A 523 14.47 26.19 0.92
N ALA A 524 13.64 25.16 0.71
CA ALA A 524 12.66 25.16 -0.36
C ALA A 524 11.69 26.34 -0.24
N ARG A 525 11.21 26.65 0.97
CA ARG A 525 10.28 27.78 1.25
C ARG A 525 10.88 29.12 0.84
N ARG A 526 12.17 29.34 1.14
CA ARG A 526 12.90 30.52 0.67
C ARG A 526 13.02 30.56 -0.84
N ALA A 527 13.33 29.43 -1.48
CA ALA A 527 13.44 29.37 -2.93
C ALA A 527 12.10 29.70 -3.60
N THR A 528 10.99 29.11 -3.15
CA THR A 528 9.66 29.22 -3.77
C THR A 528 8.88 30.48 -3.44
N ALA A 529 9.38 31.38 -2.59
CA ALA A 529 8.64 32.52 -2.04
C ALA A 529 7.87 33.39 -3.07
N LYS A 530 8.36 33.49 -4.31
CA LYS A 530 7.77 34.28 -5.41
C LYS A 530 6.95 33.46 -6.42
N ASP A 531 6.72 32.18 -6.18
CA ASP A 531 6.05 31.27 -7.11
C ASP A 531 4.87 30.59 -6.41
N ALA A 532 3.64 30.98 -6.80
CA ALA A 532 2.43 30.50 -6.13
C ALA A 532 2.24 28.97 -6.26
N MET A 533 2.55 28.40 -7.43
CA MET A 533 2.41 26.96 -7.67
C MET A 533 3.42 26.16 -6.88
N LEU A 534 4.69 26.60 -6.86
CA LEU A 534 5.72 25.90 -6.07
C LEU A 534 5.48 26.04 -4.56
N ARG A 535 4.89 27.14 -4.09
CA ARG A 535 4.46 27.26 -2.68
C ARG A 535 3.32 26.30 -2.35
N ASP A 536 2.30 26.19 -3.19
CA ASP A 536 1.22 25.22 -2.99
C ASP A 536 1.75 23.77 -2.90
N ARG A 537 2.66 23.40 -3.82
CA ARG A 537 3.33 22.09 -3.77
C ARG A 537 4.09 21.89 -2.47
N LEU A 538 4.83 22.90 -2.01
CA LEU A 538 5.61 22.82 -0.79
C LEU A 538 4.72 22.73 0.46
N ASP A 539 3.67 23.56 0.55
CA ASP A 539 2.76 23.56 1.69
C ASP A 539 2.00 22.23 1.80
N PHE A 540 1.74 21.57 0.66
CA PHE A 540 1.19 20.21 0.62
C PHE A 540 2.14 19.16 1.23
N VAL A 541 3.42 19.17 0.86
CA VAL A 541 4.43 18.26 1.44
C VAL A 541 4.65 18.57 2.92
N ASP A 542 4.73 19.85 3.26
CA ASP A 542 4.92 20.34 4.62
C ASP A 542 3.76 19.93 5.54
N ALA A 543 2.51 19.97 5.07
CA ALA A 543 1.37 19.45 5.82
C ALA A 543 1.51 17.97 6.17
N GLY A 544 1.95 17.14 5.22
CA GLY A 544 2.22 15.72 5.49
C GLY A 544 3.38 15.53 6.48
N PHE A 545 4.45 16.31 6.35
CA PHE A 545 5.64 16.16 7.19
C PHE A 545 5.46 16.71 8.62
N ARG A 546 4.67 17.77 8.83
CA ARG A 546 4.31 18.22 10.18
C ARG A 546 3.56 17.15 10.97
N LEU A 547 2.70 16.37 10.30
CA LEU A 547 2.06 15.22 10.93
C LEU A 547 3.08 14.14 11.31
N THR A 548 4.07 13.88 10.45
CA THR A 548 5.22 13.01 10.78
C THR A 548 5.95 13.49 12.04
N GLU A 549 6.25 14.80 12.14
CA GLU A 549 6.92 15.40 13.29
C GLU A 549 6.11 15.21 14.57
N ALA A 550 4.83 15.60 14.56
CA ALA A 550 3.95 15.47 15.73
C ALA A 550 3.78 14.01 16.17
N PHE A 551 3.64 13.09 15.20
CA PHE A 551 3.55 11.65 15.46
C PHE A 551 4.83 11.09 16.08
N ALA A 552 6.00 11.46 15.56
CA ALA A 552 7.28 11.01 16.08
C ALA A 552 7.58 11.58 17.47
N ASP A 553 7.27 12.85 17.71
CA ASP A 553 7.42 13.49 19.03
C ASP A 553 6.53 12.80 20.08
N PHE A 554 5.29 12.47 19.73
CA PHE A 554 4.39 11.67 20.58
C PHE A 554 5.00 10.31 20.93
N CYS A 555 5.49 9.57 19.93
CA CYS A 555 6.07 8.24 20.13
C CYS A 555 7.36 8.28 20.96
N GLU A 556 8.24 9.24 20.71
CA GLU A 556 9.46 9.45 21.49
C GLU A 556 9.14 9.81 22.94
N ALA A 557 8.16 10.67 23.19
CA ALA A 557 7.76 11.05 24.54
C ALA A 557 7.18 9.86 25.32
N ARG A 558 6.38 9.01 24.66
CA ARG A 558 5.89 7.76 25.27
C ARG A 558 7.04 6.82 25.63
N ASP A 559 7.94 6.57 24.69
CA ASP A 559 9.03 5.61 24.89
C ASP A 559 10.01 6.12 25.96
N ALA A 560 10.26 7.44 26.02
CA ALA A 560 11.04 8.07 27.08
C ALA A 560 10.39 7.89 28.47
N LEU A 561 9.08 8.14 28.59
CA LEU A 561 8.35 7.89 29.84
C LEU A 561 8.45 6.40 30.25
N SER A 562 8.26 5.49 29.29
CA SER A 562 8.34 4.04 29.53
C SER A 562 9.71 3.62 30.08
N LEU A 563 10.81 4.14 29.52
CA LEU A 563 12.18 3.85 29.98
C LEU A 563 12.46 4.48 31.36
N GLN A 564 12.04 5.72 31.59
CA GLN A 564 12.24 6.39 32.88
C GLN A 564 11.45 5.73 34.02
N LEU A 565 10.31 5.12 33.71
CA LEU A 565 9.54 4.31 34.66
C LEU A 565 10.31 3.10 35.18
N GLU A 566 11.30 2.61 34.43
CA GLU A 566 12.13 1.46 34.82
C GLU A 566 13.36 1.89 35.64
N ASP A 567 13.75 3.16 35.56
CA ASP A 567 14.89 3.67 36.30
C ASP A 567 14.48 4.06 37.75
N PRO A 568 15.00 3.35 38.77
CA PRO A 568 14.66 3.63 40.16
C PRO A 568 15.22 4.98 40.66
N THR A 569 16.18 5.57 39.93
CA THR A 569 16.78 6.87 40.29
C THR A 569 15.94 8.07 39.85
N MET A 570 14.94 7.86 38.99
CA MET A 570 14.06 8.93 38.50
C MET A 570 13.19 9.50 39.62
N THR A 571 13.20 10.83 39.74
CA THR A 571 12.42 11.56 40.75
C THR A 571 10.96 11.72 40.33
N PRO A 572 10.02 11.91 41.28
CA PRO A 572 8.62 12.18 40.95
C PRO A 572 8.41 13.37 39.99
N ALA A 573 9.22 14.43 40.13
CA ALA A 573 9.14 15.61 39.28
C ALA A 573 9.51 15.32 37.83
N VAL A 574 10.59 14.56 37.60
CA VAL A 574 11.04 14.16 36.26
C VAL A 574 10.00 13.27 35.58
N LEU A 575 9.44 12.29 36.31
CA LEU A 575 8.39 11.42 35.77
C LEU A 575 7.12 12.19 35.41
N MET A 576 6.73 13.17 36.23
CA MET A 576 5.60 14.04 35.95
C MET A 576 5.82 14.90 34.70
N GLU A 577 7.02 15.47 34.53
CA GLU A 577 7.37 16.23 33.33
C GLU A 577 7.34 15.35 32.06
N ALA A 578 7.88 14.13 32.14
CA ALA A 578 7.84 13.18 31.03
C ALA A 578 6.41 12.77 30.68
N TRP A 579 5.56 12.55 31.68
CA TRP A 579 4.14 12.26 31.48
C TRP A 579 3.38 13.42 30.83
N ARG A 580 3.59 14.65 31.30
CA ARG A 580 3.01 15.85 30.67
C ARG A 580 3.47 16.02 29.23
N THR A 581 4.75 15.73 28.96
CA THR A 581 5.30 15.75 27.60
C THR A 581 4.61 14.71 26.70
N PHE A 582 4.43 13.48 27.20
CA PHE A 582 3.68 12.42 26.51
C PHE A 582 2.24 12.82 26.20
N HIS A 583 1.48 13.31 27.20
CA HIS A 583 0.08 13.72 27.00
C HIS A 583 -0.05 14.93 26.07
N THR A 584 0.84 15.92 26.19
CA THR A 584 0.86 17.09 25.31
C THR A 584 1.20 16.69 23.87
N GLY A 585 2.21 15.83 23.69
CA GLY A 585 2.56 15.29 22.38
C GLY A 585 1.40 14.49 21.74
N ARG A 586 0.70 13.68 22.53
CA ARG A 586 -0.49 12.94 22.07
C ARG A 586 -1.59 13.88 21.59
N ALA A 587 -1.89 14.93 22.36
CA ALA A 587 -2.90 15.93 22.00
C ALA A 587 -2.49 16.72 20.74
N ALA A 588 -1.21 17.11 20.63
CA ALA A 588 -0.68 17.80 19.46
C ALA A 588 -0.76 16.92 18.20
N PHE A 589 -0.40 15.64 18.31
CA PHE A 589 -0.54 14.68 17.22
C PHE A 589 -1.99 14.53 16.75
N LEU A 590 -2.94 14.39 17.68
CA LEU A 590 -4.38 14.33 17.36
C LEU A 590 -4.86 15.60 16.64
N ALA A 591 -4.50 16.76 17.17
CA ALA A 591 -4.89 18.05 16.59
C ALA A 591 -4.32 18.22 15.18
N GLU A 592 -3.05 17.87 14.98
CA GLU A 592 -2.38 17.95 13.68
C GLU A 592 -2.97 16.95 12.68
N HIS A 593 -3.33 15.73 13.12
CA HIS A 593 -4.01 14.75 12.28
C HIS A 593 -5.35 15.29 11.78
N VAL A 594 -6.19 15.82 12.68
CA VAL A 594 -7.47 16.45 12.31
C VAL A 594 -7.24 17.59 11.33
N ARG A 595 -6.30 18.49 11.63
CA ARG A 595 -5.99 19.64 10.79
C ARG A 595 -5.58 19.22 9.37
N VAL A 596 -4.65 18.27 9.23
CA VAL A 596 -4.19 17.79 7.92
C VAL A 596 -5.32 17.08 7.15
N ARG A 597 -6.15 16.30 7.83
CA ARG A 597 -7.30 15.59 7.22
C ARG A 597 -8.41 16.54 6.77
N THR A 598 -8.60 17.65 7.45
CA THR A 598 -9.58 18.68 7.08
C THR A 598 -9.07 19.58 5.97
N ASP A 599 -7.86 20.14 6.12
CA ASP A 599 -7.34 21.18 5.22
C ASP A 599 -6.76 20.59 3.93
N THR A 600 -6.15 19.40 4.01
CA THR A 600 -5.38 18.78 2.92
C THR A 600 -5.55 17.26 2.88
N PRO A 601 -6.76 16.73 2.66
CA PRO A 601 -7.07 15.30 2.81
C PRO A 601 -6.27 14.37 1.88
N LEU A 602 -5.74 14.85 0.76
CA LEU A 602 -4.87 14.05 -0.11
C LEU A 602 -3.42 13.95 0.40
N ALA A 603 -3.00 14.83 1.31
CA ALA A 603 -1.63 14.84 1.83
C ALA A 603 -1.35 13.55 2.60
N VAL A 604 -2.27 13.22 3.52
CA VAL A 604 -2.26 11.98 4.31
C VAL A 604 -3.65 11.38 4.30
N ARG A 605 -3.74 10.14 3.84
CA ARG A 605 -4.99 9.41 3.63
C ARG A 605 -5.53 8.77 4.90
N LEU A 606 -4.66 8.42 5.85
CA LEU A 606 -5.03 7.59 7.00
C LEU A 606 -6.12 8.26 7.85
N GLU A 607 -7.32 7.70 7.84
CA GLU A 607 -8.47 8.23 8.59
C GLU A 607 -8.47 7.76 10.05
N LYS A 608 -8.22 6.47 10.28
CA LYS A 608 -8.24 5.86 11.62
C LYS A 608 -6.82 5.66 12.11
N ILE A 609 -6.45 6.38 13.18
CA ILE A 609 -5.13 6.31 13.81
C ILE A 609 -5.11 5.53 15.13
N SER A 610 -6.24 4.91 15.53
CA SER A 610 -6.35 4.18 16.80
C SER A 610 -5.27 3.11 16.99
N LYS A 611 -4.91 2.37 15.93
CA LYS A 611 -3.81 1.38 15.97
C LYS A 611 -2.43 1.98 16.26
N LEU A 612 -2.21 3.25 15.90
CA LEU A 612 -0.97 4.00 16.13
C LEU A 612 -0.96 4.75 17.47
N MET A 613 -2.04 4.61 18.26
CA MET A 613 -2.21 5.24 19.56
C MET A 613 -2.57 4.24 20.66
N ARG A 614 -2.38 2.94 20.39
CA ARG A 614 -2.90 1.86 21.24
C ARG A 614 -2.13 1.68 22.55
N TYR A 615 -0.90 2.19 22.64
CA TYR A 615 -0.04 1.97 23.80
C TYR A 615 0.03 3.17 24.72
N ASP A 616 -0.13 2.89 26.01
CA ASP A 616 -0.20 3.91 27.04
C ASP A 616 0.45 3.42 28.35
N PRO A 617 1.64 3.93 28.72
CA PRO A 617 2.31 3.54 29.96
C PRO A 617 1.74 4.24 31.21
N THR A 618 0.68 5.04 31.09
CA THR A 618 0.11 5.82 32.21
C THR A 618 -0.34 4.94 33.38
N ALA A 619 -0.85 3.74 33.11
CA ALA A 619 -1.22 2.79 34.17
C ALA A 619 -0.03 2.33 35.03
N ARG A 620 1.16 2.14 34.44
CA ARG A 620 2.39 1.84 35.19
C ARG A 620 2.81 3.02 36.05
N LEU A 621 2.66 4.23 35.54
CA LEU A 621 3.03 5.44 36.25
C LEU A 621 2.10 5.70 37.46
N ALA A 622 0.78 5.58 37.27
CA ALA A 622 -0.20 5.66 38.36
C ALA A 622 0.12 4.65 39.48
N ALA A 623 0.47 3.41 39.10
CA ALA A 623 0.89 2.37 40.04
C ALA A 623 2.17 2.74 40.81
N ARG A 624 3.19 3.29 40.12
CA ARG A 624 4.44 3.73 40.75
C ARG A 624 4.17 4.86 41.75
N TRP A 625 3.30 5.81 41.41
CA TRP A 625 2.93 6.87 42.35
C TRP A 625 2.10 6.40 43.52
N ALA A 626 1.20 5.44 43.34
CA ALA A 626 0.47 4.82 44.44
C ALA A 626 1.42 4.29 45.52
N GLU A 627 2.52 3.66 45.11
CA GLU A 627 3.55 3.18 46.03
C GLU A 627 4.37 4.31 46.63
N LEU A 628 4.80 5.29 45.84
CA LEU A 628 5.59 6.44 46.33
C LEU A 628 4.80 7.33 47.29
N ALA A 629 3.50 7.54 47.06
CA ALA A 629 2.64 8.36 47.89
C ALA A 629 2.47 7.79 49.31
N LYS A 630 2.66 6.48 49.50
CA LYS A 630 2.71 5.85 50.84
C LYS A 630 3.93 6.31 51.64
N ALA A 631 5.03 6.65 50.96
CA ALA A 631 6.28 7.09 51.57
C ALA A 631 6.44 8.63 51.59
N ASP A 632 5.86 9.35 50.62
CA ASP A 632 5.93 10.79 50.48
C ASP A 632 4.58 11.38 50.06
N ALA A 633 3.89 12.01 51.02
CA ALA A 633 2.58 12.62 50.81
C ALA A 633 2.59 13.79 49.80
N SER A 634 3.75 14.39 49.51
CA SER A 634 3.86 15.45 48.50
C SER A 634 3.58 14.96 47.08
N VAL A 635 3.73 13.64 46.85
CA VAL A 635 3.47 12.98 45.56
C VAL A 635 1.99 12.67 45.35
N ALA A 636 1.15 12.71 46.40
CA ALA A 636 -0.28 12.41 46.31
C ALA A 636 -1.05 13.34 45.35
N ARG A 637 -0.57 14.57 45.14
CA ARG A 637 -1.16 15.47 44.12
C ARG A 637 -0.92 14.95 42.70
N PHE A 638 0.29 14.49 42.42
CA PHE A 638 0.69 13.97 41.11
C PHE A 638 -0.03 12.66 40.78
N GLU A 639 -0.17 11.81 41.79
CA GLU A 639 -0.96 10.59 41.71
C GLU A 639 -2.39 10.88 41.25
N ARG A 640 -3.12 11.77 41.96
CA ARG A 640 -4.50 12.12 41.60
C ARG A 640 -4.64 12.66 40.18
N GLU A 641 -3.77 13.58 39.78
CA GLU A 641 -3.76 14.17 38.42
C GLU A 641 -3.74 13.10 37.33
N VAL A 642 -3.02 12.00 37.55
CA VAL A 642 -2.87 10.94 36.55
C VAL A 642 -3.94 9.87 36.68
N SER A 643 -4.32 9.51 37.90
CA SER A 643 -5.45 8.62 38.15
C SER A 643 -6.74 9.13 37.49
N GLU A 644 -6.99 10.44 37.54
CA GLU A 644 -8.13 11.08 36.86
C GLU A 644 -8.11 10.85 35.33
N THR A 645 -6.94 10.88 34.69
CA THR A 645 -6.83 10.62 33.24
C THR A 645 -7.12 9.17 32.84
N LEU A 646 -6.99 8.24 33.78
CA LEU A 646 -7.39 6.84 33.63
C LEU A 646 -8.86 6.60 33.97
N GLY A 647 -9.60 7.64 34.38
CA GLY A 647 -10.98 7.53 34.85
C GLY A 647 -11.10 6.91 36.25
N LEU A 648 -10.10 7.13 37.10
CA LEU A 648 -10.06 6.70 38.50
C LEU A 648 -10.34 7.89 39.42
N HIS A 649 -10.97 7.65 40.56
CA HIS A 649 -11.18 8.62 41.64
C HIS A 649 -9.95 8.74 42.57
N GLY A 650 -9.07 7.74 42.55
CA GLY A 650 -7.78 7.73 43.24
C GLY A 650 -7.00 6.42 42.99
N ALA A 651 -5.70 6.42 43.25
CA ALA A 651 -4.85 5.25 43.07
C ALA A 651 -5.21 4.08 43.98
N GLU A 652 -5.96 4.28 45.06
CA GLU A 652 -6.49 3.21 45.90
C GLU A 652 -7.38 2.24 45.13
N GLU A 653 -8.03 2.68 44.05
CA GLU A 653 -8.79 1.81 43.15
C GLU A 653 -7.86 0.84 42.40
N LEU A 654 -6.59 1.22 42.19
CA LEU A 654 -5.60 0.33 41.62
C LEU A 654 -5.38 -0.85 42.55
N SER A 655 -5.67 -2.05 42.06
CA SER A 655 -5.56 -3.29 42.83
C SER A 655 -6.61 -3.49 43.93
N ALA A 656 -7.62 -2.59 44.07
CA ALA A 656 -8.75 -2.80 45.00
C ALA A 656 -9.62 -4.01 44.61
N GLY A 657 -9.65 -4.32 43.32
CA GLY A 657 -10.36 -5.48 42.78
C GLY A 657 -9.82 -6.83 43.28
N ALA A 658 -10.68 -7.84 43.23
CA ALA A 658 -10.30 -9.22 43.52
C ALA A 658 -9.56 -9.84 42.33
N GLU A 659 -8.53 -10.64 42.61
CA GLU A 659 -7.88 -11.46 41.58
C GLU A 659 -8.90 -12.40 40.94
N ARG A 660 -9.02 -12.36 39.61
CA ARG A 660 -9.96 -13.19 38.84
C ARG A 660 -9.27 -14.27 38.02
N LEU A 661 -7.95 -14.21 37.82
CA LEU A 661 -7.26 -15.24 37.06
C LEU A 661 -7.21 -16.55 37.85
N ARG A 662 -7.55 -17.64 37.17
CA ARG A 662 -7.23 -18.99 37.63
C ARG A 662 -5.80 -19.34 37.21
N ASP A 663 -5.07 -19.99 38.10
CA ASP A 663 -3.64 -20.31 37.93
C ASP A 663 -2.76 -19.09 37.53
N PRO A 664 -2.71 -18.01 38.34
CA PRO A 664 -1.91 -16.81 38.06
C PRO A 664 -0.39 -17.03 38.21
N GLN A 665 0.03 -18.23 38.62
CA GLN A 665 1.44 -18.62 38.72
C GLN A 665 1.85 -19.64 37.66
N TRP A 666 0.94 -20.00 36.74
CA TRP A 666 1.16 -21.00 35.69
C TRP A 666 1.67 -22.36 36.21
N LYS A 667 1.20 -22.78 37.38
CA LYS A 667 1.52 -24.07 38.00
C LYS A 667 1.01 -25.22 37.13
N ASP A 668 -0.21 -25.11 36.64
CA ASP A 668 -0.90 -26.16 35.91
C ASP A 668 -0.71 -26.05 34.38
N LEU A 669 -0.13 -24.95 33.92
CA LEU A 669 0.13 -24.71 32.51
C LEU A 669 1.13 -25.73 31.93
N ILE A 670 0.71 -26.54 30.97
CA ILE A 670 1.59 -27.48 30.27
C ILE A 670 2.25 -26.74 29.09
N VAL A 671 3.55 -26.92 28.89
CA VAL A 671 4.25 -26.38 27.71
C VAL A 671 4.60 -27.56 26.80
N GLN A 672 3.69 -27.89 25.88
CA GLN A 672 3.86 -28.97 24.90
C GLN A 672 3.49 -28.44 23.51
N GLU A 673 4.31 -28.64 22.48
CA GLU A 673 3.91 -28.30 21.11
C GLU A 673 2.80 -29.24 20.63
N SER A 674 1.54 -28.78 20.68
CA SER A 674 0.35 -29.62 20.53
C SER A 674 -0.14 -29.78 19.08
N SER A 675 0.25 -28.91 18.15
CA SER A 675 -0.17 -28.98 16.75
C SER A 675 0.85 -28.31 15.83
N PRO A 676 1.10 -28.86 14.63
CA PRO A 676 2.01 -28.27 13.65
C PRO A 676 1.52 -26.93 13.08
N LEU A 677 0.20 -26.68 13.07
CA LEU A 677 -0.43 -25.52 12.42
C LEU A 677 -0.83 -24.44 13.47
N TYR A 678 -2.12 -24.16 13.65
CA TYR A 678 -2.58 -22.99 14.43
C TYR A 678 -3.11 -23.30 15.83
N ALA A 679 -3.33 -24.58 16.16
CA ALA A 679 -3.85 -24.94 17.48
C ALA A 679 -2.71 -25.06 18.51
N CYS A 680 -2.37 -23.94 19.17
CA CYS A 680 -1.58 -23.95 20.39
C CYS A 680 -2.45 -24.34 21.60
N ARG A 681 -2.95 -25.58 21.66
CA ARG A 681 -3.43 -26.16 22.92
C ARG A 681 -2.24 -26.58 23.78
N TRP A 682 -1.42 -25.61 24.19
CA TRP A 682 -0.53 -25.80 25.34
C TRP A 682 -1.32 -26.02 26.61
N THR A 683 -2.56 -25.51 26.61
CA THR A 683 -3.52 -25.75 27.66
C THR A 683 -4.41 -26.92 27.24
N PRO A 684 -4.42 -28.04 27.99
CA PRO A 684 -5.34 -29.14 27.72
C PRO A 684 -6.80 -28.64 27.73
N PRO A 685 -7.75 -29.34 27.07
CA PRO A 685 -9.17 -29.00 27.16
C PRO A 685 -9.57 -28.77 28.63
N GLY A 686 -10.16 -27.60 28.94
CA GLY A 686 -10.56 -27.22 30.29
C GLY A 686 -9.53 -26.43 31.11
N ALA A 687 -8.30 -26.21 30.61
CA ALA A 687 -7.34 -25.35 31.28
C ALA A 687 -7.74 -23.86 31.23
N ALA A 688 -7.33 -23.12 32.26
CA ALA A 688 -7.76 -21.75 32.50
C ALA A 688 -7.28 -20.74 31.45
N TRP A 689 -6.11 -20.99 30.86
CA TRP A 689 -5.46 -20.11 29.90
C TRP A 689 -5.71 -20.60 28.46
N PHE A 690 -5.77 -19.68 27.51
CA PHE A 690 -5.69 -19.98 26.08
C PHE A 690 -4.35 -19.50 25.53
N ALA A 691 -3.92 -20.11 24.43
CA ALA A 691 -2.82 -19.61 23.63
C ALA A 691 -3.18 -19.74 22.14
N ASP A 692 -2.78 -18.74 21.35
CA ASP A 692 -2.91 -18.75 19.90
C ASP A 692 -1.55 -18.45 19.26
N LYS A 693 -1.29 -19.04 18.09
CA LYS A 693 -0.01 -18.88 17.39
C LYS A 693 -0.16 -18.87 15.87
N GLU A 694 0.78 -18.17 15.24
CA GLU A 694 1.20 -18.47 13.87
C GLU A 694 2.34 -19.51 13.90
N ALA A 695 2.19 -20.60 13.13
CA ALA A 695 3.28 -21.55 12.96
C ALA A 695 4.42 -20.91 12.16
N VAL A 696 5.64 -20.99 12.70
CA VAL A 696 6.84 -20.48 12.04
C VAL A 696 8.06 -21.31 12.47
N LEU A 697 8.96 -21.57 11.53
CA LEU A 697 10.22 -22.26 11.76
C LEU A 697 11.08 -21.48 12.76
N GLY A 698 11.61 -22.22 13.74
CA GLY A 698 12.48 -21.69 14.78
C GLY A 698 11.74 -21.13 16.01
N ARG A 699 10.41 -21.08 15.99
CA ARG A 699 9.61 -20.74 17.17
C ARG A 699 9.88 -21.74 18.30
N ARG A 700 10.02 -21.24 19.53
CA ARG A 700 10.29 -22.04 20.73
C ARG A 700 9.64 -21.41 21.95
N VAL A 701 8.99 -22.25 22.77
CA VAL A 701 8.52 -21.85 24.10
C VAL A 701 8.97 -22.82 25.17
N LYS A 702 9.43 -22.26 26.29
CA LYS A 702 9.94 -23.01 27.44
C LYS A 702 9.28 -22.54 28.73
N GLY A 703 8.81 -23.49 29.54
CA GLY A 703 8.41 -23.23 30.92
C GLY A 703 9.59 -23.43 31.87
N ILE A 704 10.02 -22.37 32.54
CA ILE A 704 11.11 -22.37 33.52
C ILE A 704 10.47 -22.41 34.91
N ARG A 705 10.76 -23.44 35.70
CA ARG A 705 10.23 -23.55 37.07
C ARG A 705 10.82 -22.44 37.95
N THR A 706 9.95 -21.79 38.71
CA THR A 706 10.32 -20.77 39.70
C THR A 706 10.50 -21.41 41.08
N VAL A 707 11.22 -20.72 41.98
CA VAL A 707 11.42 -21.16 43.38
C VAL A 707 10.09 -21.32 44.12
N GLU A 708 9.09 -20.49 43.80
CA GLU A 708 7.74 -20.51 44.37
C GLU A 708 6.85 -21.63 43.80
N GLY A 709 7.39 -22.51 42.95
CA GLY A 709 6.67 -23.62 42.34
C GLY A 709 5.81 -23.27 41.13
N GLY A 710 5.71 -21.98 40.76
CA GLY A 710 5.11 -21.51 39.50
C GLY A 710 6.06 -21.62 38.29
N LYS A 711 5.66 -21.06 37.13
CA LYS A 711 6.48 -21.04 35.91
C LYS A 711 6.70 -19.62 35.38
N THR A 712 7.89 -19.39 34.81
CA THR A 712 8.18 -18.30 33.88
C THR A 712 8.13 -18.87 32.46
N LEU A 713 7.42 -18.23 31.54
CA LEU A 713 7.33 -18.67 30.15
C LEU A 713 8.27 -17.85 29.28
N ARG A 714 9.24 -18.52 28.66
CA ARG A 714 10.15 -17.91 27.70
C ARG A 714 9.69 -18.19 26.28
N PHE A 715 9.42 -17.13 25.53
CA PHE A 715 9.08 -17.13 24.10
C PHE A 715 10.26 -16.66 23.28
N SER A 716 10.50 -17.31 22.14
CA SER A 716 11.55 -16.92 21.18
C SER A 716 11.16 -17.36 19.77
N GLY A 717 11.51 -16.55 18.76
CA GLY A 717 11.24 -16.83 17.36
C GLY A 717 9.75 -16.79 16.97
N CYS A 718 8.90 -16.15 17.78
CA CYS A 718 7.46 -15.99 17.53
C CYS A 718 7.18 -15.05 16.34
N ALA A 719 6.21 -15.42 15.50
CA ALA A 719 5.68 -14.53 14.44
C ALA A 719 4.47 -13.76 14.96
N GLN A 720 3.46 -14.47 15.45
CA GLN A 720 2.29 -13.91 16.12
C GLN A 720 1.86 -14.89 17.20
N ASP A 721 2.08 -14.52 18.46
CA ASP A 721 1.79 -15.36 19.62
C ASP A 721 0.97 -14.58 20.64
N TYR A 722 -0.08 -15.22 21.15
CA TYR A 722 -0.93 -14.68 22.20
C TYR A 722 -1.10 -15.69 23.34
N VAL A 723 -1.11 -15.19 24.57
CA VAL A 723 -1.51 -15.96 25.76
C VAL A 723 -2.48 -15.12 26.58
N GLY A 724 -3.58 -15.71 27.02
CA GLY A 724 -4.56 -14.96 27.80
C GLY A 724 -5.53 -15.82 28.58
N GLN A 725 -6.38 -15.16 29.34
CA GLN A 725 -7.51 -15.76 30.04
C GLN A 725 -8.68 -14.78 30.01
N THR A 726 -9.88 -15.31 29.76
CA THR A 726 -11.13 -14.54 29.72
C THR A 726 -11.89 -14.77 31.02
N VAL A 727 -12.38 -13.71 31.65
CA VAL A 727 -13.19 -13.75 32.88
C VAL A 727 -14.44 -12.89 32.71
N MET A 728 -15.49 -13.19 33.49
CA MET A 728 -16.70 -12.37 33.52
C MET A 728 -16.40 -10.98 34.10
N VAL A 729 -17.08 -9.96 33.60
CA VAL A 729 -17.06 -8.58 34.14
C VAL A 729 -18.46 -7.98 34.09
N LYS A 730 -18.74 -7.01 34.95
CA LYS A 730 -19.94 -6.17 34.88
C LYS A 730 -19.58 -4.77 34.35
N ALA A 731 -20.53 -4.14 33.67
CA ALA A 731 -20.42 -2.76 33.26
C ALA A 731 -19.94 -1.85 34.41
N GLY A 732 -18.98 -0.96 34.12
CA GLY A 732 -18.40 -0.02 35.08
C GLY A 732 -17.26 -0.57 35.95
N GLU A 733 -17.16 -1.90 36.13
CA GLU A 733 -16.07 -2.50 36.91
C GLU A 733 -14.71 -2.14 36.32
N LEU A 734 -13.77 -1.83 37.22
CA LEU A 734 -12.38 -1.56 36.88
C LEU A 734 -11.61 -2.86 36.68
N CYS A 735 -11.00 -2.99 35.51
CA CYS A 735 -10.14 -4.12 35.16
C CYS A 735 -8.68 -3.68 35.16
N ASP A 736 -7.88 -4.35 35.97
CA ASP A 736 -6.47 -4.06 36.17
C ASP A 736 -5.62 -5.30 35.85
N ALA A 737 -5.08 -5.32 34.64
CA ALA A 737 -4.22 -6.40 34.16
C ALA A 737 -2.74 -6.03 34.35
N SER A 738 -1.94 -6.95 34.90
CA SER A 738 -0.49 -6.77 34.96
C SER A 738 0.27 -8.06 34.79
N VAL A 739 1.49 -7.96 34.25
CA VAL A 739 2.38 -9.11 34.06
C VAL A 739 3.83 -8.65 34.14
N SER A 740 4.70 -9.49 34.69
CA SER A 740 6.13 -9.23 34.74
C SER A 740 6.81 -9.81 33.50
N VAL A 741 7.71 -9.04 32.89
CA VAL A 741 8.43 -9.42 31.68
C VAL A 741 9.90 -9.06 31.76
N ARG A 742 10.78 -9.93 31.27
CA ARG A 742 12.15 -9.60 30.85
C ARG A 742 12.27 -9.94 29.37
N ALA A 743 12.71 -9.02 28.55
CA ALA A 743 12.72 -9.22 27.11
C ALA A 743 13.86 -8.48 26.40
N LYS A 744 14.16 -8.98 25.20
CA LYS A 744 14.88 -8.25 24.16
C LYS A 744 13.92 -8.03 22.99
N VAL A 745 13.73 -6.77 22.62
CA VAL A 745 12.77 -6.33 21.60
C VAL A 745 13.52 -5.58 20.50
N SER A 746 13.57 -6.16 19.30
CA SER A 746 14.09 -5.53 18.10
C SER A 746 13.07 -4.54 17.50
N ALA A 747 13.55 -3.60 16.67
CA ALA A 747 12.67 -2.65 16.00
C ALA A 747 11.70 -3.32 15.02
N GLY A 748 10.43 -2.94 15.11
CA GLY A 748 9.29 -3.51 14.39
C GLY A 748 8.61 -4.66 15.15
N ASN A 749 9.10 -5.01 16.34
CA ASN A 749 8.59 -6.14 17.12
C ASN A 749 7.79 -5.65 18.33
N GLU A 750 6.89 -6.50 18.81
CA GLU A 750 5.99 -6.15 19.90
C GLU A 750 6.06 -7.16 21.03
N THR A 751 6.17 -6.63 22.25
CA THR A 751 6.07 -7.36 23.52
C THR A 751 5.17 -6.55 24.44
N SER A 752 3.91 -6.97 24.61
CA SER A 752 2.86 -6.15 25.23
C SER A 752 1.86 -6.93 26.08
N VAL A 753 1.12 -6.22 26.93
CA VAL A 753 -0.04 -6.72 27.67
C VAL A 753 -1.21 -5.78 27.47
N GLY A 754 -2.42 -6.33 27.32
CA GLY A 754 -3.62 -5.53 27.15
C GLY A 754 -4.85 -6.08 27.86
N VAL A 755 -5.84 -5.20 28.02
CA VAL A 755 -7.20 -5.48 28.46
C VAL A 755 -8.13 -5.37 27.25
N VAL A 756 -8.82 -6.46 26.94
CA VAL A 756 -9.78 -6.55 25.82
C VAL A 756 -11.15 -6.94 26.36
N PHE A 757 -12.19 -6.17 26.06
CA PHE A 757 -13.55 -6.53 26.44
C PHE A 757 -14.26 -7.29 25.32
N LEU A 758 -15.19 -8.15 25.73
CA LEU A 758 -16.03 -8.92 24.84
C LEU A 758 -17.50 -8.76 25.25
N ASP A 759 -18.39 -8.72 24.27
CA ASP A 759 -19.84 -8.82 24.51
C ASP A 759 -20.26 -10.24 24.89
N ALA A 760 -21.56 -10.45 25.12
CA ALA A 760 -22.12 -11.75 25.49
C ALA A 760 -21.93 -12.83 24.40
N ASP A 761 -21.81 -12.43 23.15
CA ASP A 761 -21.60 -13.30 21.99
C ASP A 761 -20.11 -13.61 21.76
N GLY A 762 -19.22 -12.96 22.51
CA GLY A 762 -17.78 -13.13 22.44
C GLY A 762 -17.08 -12.24 21.41
N ASN A 763 -17.76 -11.24 20.85
CA ASN A 763 -17.18 -10.28 19.93
C ASN A 763 -16.33 -9.25 20.66
N VAL A 764 -15.21 -8.84 20.06
CA VAL A 764 -14.30 -7.84 20.64
C VAL A 764 -14.92 -6.44 20.61
N LEU A 765 -14.97 -5.81 21.77
CA LEU A 765 -15.39 -4.41 21.92
C LEU A 765 -14.20 -3.45 21.70
N PRO A 766 -14.44 -2.24 21.16
CA PRO A 766 -13.37 -1.31 20.76
C PRO A 766 -12.58 -0.69 21.93
N LYS A 767 -13.10 -0.75 23.17
CA LYS A 767 -12.50 -0.10 24.34
C LYS A 767 -11.34 -0.94 24.92
N THR A 768 -10.21 -0.96 24.23
CA THR A 768 -9.01 -1.72 24.65
C THR A 768 -7.92 -0.79 25.16
N THR A 769 -7.13 -1.26 26.15
CA THR A 769 -5.92 -0.56 26.61
C THR A 769 -4.75 -1.52 26.58
N THR A 770 -3.56 -1.02 26.24
CA THR A 770 -2.36 -1.83 26.07
C THR A 770 -1.13 -1.08 26.56
N ASP A 771 -0.21 -1.80 27.19
CA ASP A 771 1.11 -1.33 27.58
C ASP A 771 2.17 -2.25 26.97
N ARG A 772 3.33 -1.70 26.62
CA ARG A 772 4.40 -2.44 25.94
C ARG A 772 5.78 -2.04 26.41
N LEU A 773 6.74 -2.93 26.12
CA LEU A 773 8.15 -2.57 26.21
C LEU A 773 8.59 -1.72 25.01
N PRO A 774 9.49 -0.73 25.22
CA PRO A 774 10.20 -0.05 24.16
C PRO A 774 11.23 -0.99 23.48
N VAL A 775 11.77 -0.57 22.34
CA VAL A 775 12.87 -1.29 21.67
C VAL A 775 14.11 -1.28 22.58
N GLY A 776 14.77 -2.42 22.71
CA GLY A 776 15.93 -2.59 23.57
C GLY A 776 15.90 -3.90 24.36
N GLU A 777 16.80 -4.03 25.33
CA GLU A 777 16.86 -5.16 26.25
C GLU A 777 16.69 -4.68 27.69
N THR A 778 15.75 -5.29 28.40
CA THR A 778 15.51 -5.01 29.81
C THR A 778 16.60 -5.65 30.67
N ARG A 779 17.20 -4.89 31.59
CA ARG A 779 18.17 -5.45 32.57
C ARG A 779 17.47 -6.34 33.59
N ASP A 780 16.40 -5.82 34.17
CA ASP A 780 15.57 -6.48 35.18
C ASP A 780 14.17 -6.73 34.67
N SER A 781 13.36 -7.44 35.47
CA SER A 781 11.96 -7.66 35.10
C SER A 781 11.15 -6.38 35.26
N VAL A 782 10.44 -5.99 34.19
CA VAL A 782 9.52 -4.85 34.15
C VAL A 782 8.10 -5.35 34.36
N ARG A 783 7.33 -4.66 35.19
CA ARG A 783 5.90 -4.96 35.42
C ARG A 783 5.04 -4.13 34.46
N LEU A 784 4.65 -4.69 33.31
CA LEU A 784 3.70 -4.05 32.41
C LEU A 784 2.29 -4.06 33.03
N ARG A 785 1.50 -3.01 32.74
CA ARG A 785 0.17 -2.83 33.35
C ARG A 785 -0.79 -2.15 32.37
N ALA A 786 -1.98 -2.71 32.20
CA ALA A 786 -3.06 -2.15 31.38
C ALA A 786 -4.35 -2.10 32.20
N ILE A 787 -5.04 -0.95 32.14
CA ILE A 787 -6.22 -0.67 32.98
C ILE A 787 -7.34 -0.13 32.10
N ALA A 788 -8.56 -0.57 32.34
CA ALA A 788 -9.75 -0.02 31.69
C ALA A 788 -11.02 -0.32 32.50
N ARG A 789 -12.01 0.57 32.44
CA ARG A 789 -13.37 0.29 32.93
C ARG A 789 -14.21 -0.41 31.87
N ALA A 790 -14.89 -1.47 32.27
CA ALA A 790 -15.80 -2.23 31.42
C ALA A 790 -16.89 -1.32 30.83
N PRO A 791 -17.04 -1.27 29.49
CA PRO A 791 -18.16 -0.56 28.86
C PRO A 791 -19.50 -1.25 29.17
N GLU A 792 -20.61 -0.60 28.84
CA GLU A 792 -21.96 -1.09 29.17
C GLU A 792 -22.26 -2.47 28.54
N GLU A 793 -21.73 -2.71 27.35
CA GLU A 793 -21.96 -3.93 26.57
C GLU A 793 -21.03 -5.08 26.98
N ALA A 794 -20.06 -4.86 27.87
CA ALA A 794 -19.08 -5.87 28.23
C ALA A 794 -19.68 -6.94 29.16
N ALA A 795 -19.66 -8.18 28.69
CA ALA A 795 -19.94 -9.36 29.51
C ALA A 795 -18.65 -10.02 30.01
N TYR A 796 -17.56 -9.87 29.27
CA TYR A 796 -16.27 -10.46 29.58
C TYR A 796 -15.13 -9.46 29.44
N VAL A 797 -14.06 -9.72 30.18
CA VAL A 797 -12.76 -9.09 30.03
C VAL A 797 -11.69 -10.15 29.84
N ARG A 798 -10.73 -9.85 28.97
CA ARG A 798 -9.62 -10.72 28.61
C ARG A 798 -8.31 -9.99 28.84
N ILE A 799 -7.43 -10.60 29.64
CA ILE A 799 -6.01 -10.26 29.63
C ILE A 799 -5.36 -10.91 28.41
N VAL A 800 -4.63 -10.14 27.63
CA VAL A 800 -3.90 -10.63 26.45
C VAL A 800 -2.43 -10.25 26.58
N ILE A 801 -1.56 -11.25 26.61
CA ILE A 801 -0.10 -11.11 26.54
C ILE A 801 0.30 -11.42 25.09
N THR A 802 1.04 -10.52 24.48
CA THR A 802 1.31 -10.53 23.04
C THR A 802 2.80 -10.51 22.75
N MET A 803 3.23 -11.36 21.82
CA MET A 803 4.57 -11.40 21.26
C MET A 803 4.47 -11.43 19.74
N LEU A 804 4.86 -10.35 19.06
CA LEU A 804 4.83 -10.27 17.60
C LEU A 804 6.22 -10.08 17.00
N ARG A 805 6.46 -10.81 15.92
CA ARG A 805 7.54 -10.63 14.93
C ARG A 805 8.95 -10.77 15.48
N GLN A 806 9.16 -11.56 16.53
CA GLN A 806 10.50 -11.80 17.09
C GLN A 806 11.49 -12.26 16.00
N VAL A 807 12.57 -11.48 15.87
CA VAL A 807 13.69 -11.72 14.96
C VAL A 807 15.01 -11.69 15.75
N ASN A 808 16.12 -12.01 15.10
CA ASN A 808 17.44 -12.07 15.75
C ASN A 808 17.40 -13.02 16.96
N ASP A 809 17.93 -12.57 18.10
CA ASP A 809 17.92 -13.24 19.39
C ASP A 809 16.84 -12.68 20.34
N ASP A 810 15.79 -12.04 19.80
CA ASP A 810 14.66 -11.56 20.58
C ASP A 810 14.01 -12.67 21.40
N TYR A 811 13.60 -12.30 22.62
CA TYR A 811 12.91 -13.19 23.52
C TYR A 811 12.00 -12.40 24.47
N ALA A 812 11.02 -13.07 25.06
CA ALA A 812 10.22 -12.52 26.15
C ALA A 812 9.99 -13.59 27.22
N GLU A 813 10.39 -13.29 28.46
CA GLU A 813 10.22 -14.10 29.65
C GLU A 813 9.11 -13.51 30.51
N TRP A 814 7.94 -14.12 30.48
CA TRP A 814 6.77 -13.65 31.22
C TRP A 814 6.62 -14.39 32.53
N SER A 815 6.10 -13.71 33.56
CA SER A 815 5.78 -14.32 34.85
C SER A 815 4.73 -13.52 35.61
N ARG A 816 4.12 -14.17 36.61
CA ARG A 816 3.20 -13.56 37.58
C ARG A 816 2.05 -12.74 36.95
N PRO A 817 1.32 -13.23 35.94
CA PRO A 817 0.15 -12.50 35.45
C PRO A 817 -0.90 -12.28 36.56
N SER A 818 -1.62 -11.18 36.49
CA SER A 818 -2.71 -10.81 37.41
C SER A 818 -3.79 -10.06 36.64
N LEU A 819 -5.06 -10.31 36.96
CA LEU A 819 -6.21 -9.54 36.49
C LEU A 819 -7.14 -9.31 37.67
N ARG A 820 -7.06 -8.11 38.23
CA ARG A 820 -7.94 -7.69 39.32
C ARG A 820 -9.16 -7.00 38.74
N VAL A 821 -10.35 -7.40 39.22
CA VAL A 821 -11.63 -6.82 38.81
C VAL A 821 -12.40 -6.42 40.06
N GLY A 822 -12.85 -5.17 40.09
CA GLY A 822 -13.58 -4.60 41.22
C GLY A 822 -14.46 -3.41 40.83
N PRO A 823 -15.28 -2.91 41.75
CA PRO A 823 -16.08 -1.70 41.54
C PRO A 823 -15.21 -0.49 41.20
#